data_AF-A0A6I3EH17-F1
#
_entry.id   AF-A0A6I3EH17-F1
#
_cell.length_a   1.000
_cell.length_b   1.000
_cell.length_c   1.000
_cell.angle_alpha   90.00
_cell.angle_beta   90.00
_cell.angle_gamma   90.00
#
_symmetry.space_group_name_H-M   'P 1'
#
loop_
_entity.id
_entity.type
_entity.pdbx_description
1 polymer ?
#
loop_
_entity_poly.entity_id
_entity_poly.type
_entity_poly.pdbx_seq_one_letter_code
_entity_poly.pdbx_strand_id
1 'polypeptide(L)'
;MTTHEVSIEDSVKLCATLLLDVVTGGLLWVLLSKKSEYSVFEFFGVGVALGTSINTVAQLLLRTSVFGSVFNIYFGLFVIALFILRRNKKLMKLTITQTDPILLFGLLTISLVMICGDRYYIWPGAIILGLSYFLFQKAYSKNRFPFTHRYFPFIFICVAIFFALFASSVLENILFGQRTTISYIGGWDGFVIEANRKSIMNFGPFDNILVSNTKYAYYWFHDAWSGSFTQRARVGDWIVTTQFGFIVSAVASLSLLTHIIIRYVNRNTHVILVLWLVSTLSLIGSPSNVLYLGNFSQIISILWICWIFFLLNEYANSRDSLHLWLLTFAGTLLVMTKITAAVPVIGGILFVACLSVILKRKRVDVLKIIFFSVLITVTSLSAYVIFIKPAPAQRASYSDFSFNFNNTVFGISSGYILVDLIVVVAPMFTIASLLRKARQRPELLTIFLCSIAALSLILSTSMSFVVDSPNTYLFIPFIICFALAAGIEISKYVENYSEAIFSRVTGLITVFGIGVGFFCGLLSTFYLNYWNFNSVLTPTRTIVVTIFPLVCALSMALILISMNYFRKTKFNARLILTIALLASTSGSYVAHSLRSPLKQVIFSKNNWDLDSQNVELKYLQLNSALQFVEMNSTSFDVIASNSTTDQGLIAAVTGVRNFATSYIPNFWGGVSDRYFFQSKFGRDGSFADYDSLRQGCVTWFYVDKNDLETDRRSWEPYAMVQYEDEFGAVLKMSNLVKLPSNC
;
A
#
# COMPACT_ATOMS: atom_id res chain seq x y z
N MET A 1 -18.75 -20.33 12.42
CA MET A 1 -17.34 -20.44 12.01
C MET A 1 -16.96 -19.17 11.27
N THR A 2 -16.45 -18.16 11.99
CA THR A 2 -15.78 -17.00 11.38
C THR A 2 -14.29 -17.30 11.39
N THR A 3 -13.67 -17.28 10.21
CA THR A 3 -12.33 -17.86 9.95
C THR A 3 -11.17 -16.91 10.21
N HIS A 4 -11.42 -15.75 10.81
CA HIS A 4 -10.39 -14.77 11.13
C HIS A 4 -10.05 -14.85 12.62
N GLU A 5 -8.79 -15.08 12.93
CA GLU A 5 -8.25 -15.12 14.30
C GLU A 5 -8.19 -13.72 14.96
N VAL A 6 -8.42 -12.65 14.19
CA VAL A 6 -8.54 -11.30 14.77
C VAL A 6 -9.78 -11.27 15.66
N SER A 7 -9.55 -11.13 16.96
CA SER A 7 -10.61 -11.11 17.94
C SER A 7 -11.55 -9.92 17.72
N ILE A 8 -12.82 -10.07 18.14
CA ILE A 8 -13.78 -8.95 18.14
C ILE A 8 -13.25 -7.80 19.01
N GLU A 9 -12.56 -8.14 20.12
CA GLU A 9 -11.94 -7.16 21.01
C GLU A 9 -10.88 -6.32 20.29
N ASP A 10 -9.94 -6.95 19.58
CA ASP A 10 -8.90 -6.25 18.83
C ASP A 10 -9.52 -5.38 17.72
N SER A 11 -10.54 -5.89 17.06
CA SER A 11 -11.29 -5.14 16.04
C SER A 11 -11.92 -3.88 16.62
N VAL A 12 -12.54 -3.97 17.80
CA VAL A 12 -13.15 -2.82 18.49
C VAL A 12 -12.08 -1.82 18.94
N LYS A 13 -10.97 -2.29 19.53
CA LYS A 13 -9.84 -1.44 19.95
C LYS A 13 -9.23 -0.67 18.79
N LEU A 14 -9.00 -1.35 17.65
CA LEU A 14 -8.49 -0.73 16.42
C LEU A 14 -9.46 0.30 15.87
N CYS A 15 -10.75 -0.03 15.78
CA CYS A 15 -11.78 0.90 15.32
C CYS A 15 -11.89 2.14 16.22
N ALA A 16 -11.85 1.97 17.55
CA ALA A 16 -11.91 3.07 18.50
C ALA A 16 -10.67 3.99 18.39
N THR A 17 -9.49 3.40 18.27
CA THR A 17 -8.22 4.15 18.11
C THR A 17 -8.22 4.93 16.79
N LEU A 18 -8.65 4.29 15.70
CA LEU A 18 -8.79 4.95 14.40
C LEU A 18 -9.82 6.07 14.43
N LEU A 19 -10.97 5.85 15.08
CA LEU A 19 -12.01 6.87 15.21
C LEU A 19 -11.48 8.11 15.93
N LEU A 20 -10.72 7.93 17.01
CA LEU A 20 -10.07 9.04 17.72
C LEU A 20 -9.09 9.79 16.80
N ASP A 21 -8.28 9.09 16.03
CA ASP A 21 -7.35 9.70 15.06
C ASP A 21 -8.11 10.46 13.96
N VAL A 22 -9.18 9.88 13.42
CA VAL A 22 -10.04 10.49 12.40
C VAL A 22 -10.69 11.76 12.93
N VAL A 23 -11.29 11.72 14.11
CA VAL A 23 -11.92 12.89 14.74
C VAL A 23 -10.87 13.96 15.01
N THR A 24 -9.71 13.60 15.53
CA THR A 24 -8.63 14.54 15.86
C THR A 24 -8.09 15.21 14.59
N GLY A 25 -7.71 14.43 13.58
CA GLY A 25 -7.22 14.96 12.30
C GLY A 25 -8.27 15.74 11.53
N GLY A 26 -9.52 15.26 11.52
CA GLY A 26 -10.64 15.91 10.84
C GLY A 26 -11.00 17.25 11.48
N LEU A 27 -11.07 17.32 12.81
CA LEU A 27 -11.30 18.58 13.53
C LEU A 27 -10.13 19.55 13.39
N LEU A 28 -8.89 19.06 13.38
CA LEU A 28 -7.73 19.89 13.11
C LEU A 28 -7.79 20.49 11.69
N TRP A 29 -8.15 19.67 10.70
CA TRP A 29 -8.37 20.14 9.33
C TRP A 29 -9.46 21.20 9.26
N VAL A 30 -10.57 20.99 9.96
CA VAL A 30 -11.69 21.93 10.07
C VAL A 30 -11.21 23.27 10.66
N LEU A 31 -10.46 23.22 11.77
CA LEU A 31 -9.88 24.40 12.41
C LEU A 31 -8.89 25.19 11.54
N LEU A 32 -8.13 24.49 10.70
CA LEU A 32 -7.10 25.08 9.83
C LEU A 32 -7.70 25.65 8.54
N SER A 33 -8.52 24.87 7.84
CA SER A 33 -9.06 25.23 6.51
C SER A 33 -10.18 26.27 6.56
N LYS A 34 -10.87 26.41 7.71
CA LYS A 34 -11.91 27.44 7.96
C LYS A 34 -13.03 27.51 6.90
N LYS A 35 -13.32 26.40 6.23
CA LYS A 35 -14.45 26.29 5.30
C LYS A 35 -15.76 26.29 6.10
N SER A 36 -16.85 26.68 5.45
CA SER A 36 -18.20 26.60 6.04
C SER A 36 -18.81 25.20 5.91
N GLU A 37 -18.38 24.46 4.90
CA GLU A 37 -18.94 23.16 4.52
C GLU A 37 -17.82 22.14 4.28
N TYR A 38 -18.05 20.93 4.77
CA TYR A 38 -17.12 19.80 4.66
C TYR A 38 -17.87 18.56 4.21
N SER A 39 -17.28 17.79 3.28
CA SER A 39 -17.81 16.47 2.97
C SER A 39 -17.37 15.44 4.01
N VAL A 40 -18.19 14.42 4.25
CA VAL A 40 -17.82 13.29 5.13
C VAL A 40 -16.55 12.60 4.61
N PHE A 41 -16.39 12.50 3.29
CA PHE A 41 -15.22 11.88 2.66
C PHE A 41 -13.94 12.69 2.88
N GLU A 42 -14.02 14.02 2.79
CA GLU A 42 -12.92 14.93 3.13
C GLU A 42 -12.56 14.81 4.62
N PHE A 43 -13.56 14.86 5.50
CA PHE A 43 -13.34 14.76 6.94
C PHE A 43 -12.69 13.43 7.32
N PHE A 44 -13.21 12.31 6.80
CA PHE A 44 -12.66 10.98 7.07
C PHE A 44 -11.26 10.80 6.48
N GLY A 45 -11.09 11.06 5.18
CA GLY A 45 -9.83 10.84 4.47
C GLY A 45 -8.68 11.70 5.02
N VAL A 46 -8.92 13.00 5.24
CA VAL A 46 -7.92 13.89 5.87
C VAL A 46 -7.75 13.53 7.34
N GLY A 47 -8.82 13.14 8.03
CA GLY A 47 -8.77 12.69 9.42
C GLY A 47 -7.81 11.51 9.61
N VAL A 48 -7.93 10.46 8.79
CA VAL A 48 -6.98 9.35 8.78
C VAL A 48 -5.57 9.85 8.44
N ALA A 49 -5.38 10.52 7.30
CA ALA A 49 -4.04 10.88 6.84
C ALA A 49 -3.30 11.82 7.82
N LEU A 50 -3.95 12.91 8.25
CA LEU A 50 -3.36 13.90 9.14
C LEU A 50 -3.28 13.42 10.59
N GLY A 51 -4.37 12.84 11.12
CA GLY A 51 -4.46 12.41 12.52
C GLY A 51 -3.46 11.31 12.84
N THR A 52 -3.42 10.28 12.00
CA THR A 52 -2.49 9.16 12.20
C THR A 52 -1.03 9.58 11.99
N SER A 53 -0.76 10.51 11.06
CA SER A 53 0.59 11.02 10.84
C SER A 53 1.12 11.79 12.05
N ILE A 54 0.32 12.71 12.61
CA ILE A 54 0.71 13.49 13.79
C ILE A 54 0.93 12.56 14.98
N ASN A 55 0.01 11.63 15.24
CA ASN A 55 0.11 10.72 16.38
C ASN A 55 1.31 9.77 16.24
N THR A 56 1.64 9.32 15.02
CA THR A 56 2.83 8.51 14.77
C THR A 56 4.11 9.31 15.05
N VAL A 57 4.24 10.52 14.51
CA VAL A 57 5.43 11.37 14.73
C VAL A 57 5.57 11.74 16.19
N ALA A 58 4.47 12.13 16.86
CA ALA A 58 4.49 12.53 18.25
C ALA A 58 4.85 11.36 19.19
N GLN A 59 4.32 10.16 18.93
CA GLN A 59 4.68 8.97 19.69
C GLN A 59 6.16 8.63 19.56
N LEU A 60 6.76 8.81 18.38
CA LEU A 60 8.21 8.62 18.20
C LEU A 60 9.04 9.67 18.95
N LEU A 61 8.61 10.94 18.94
CA LEU A 61 9.29 12.01 19.69
C LEU A 61 9.17 11.79 21.21
N LEU A 62 8.08 11.18 21.67
CA LEU A 62 7.79 10.90 23.08
C LEU A 62 8.03 9.43 23.44
N ARG A 63 8.81 8.68 22.65
CA ARG A 63 8.97 7.22 22.80
C ARG A 63 9.45 6.80 24.19
N THR A 64 10.40 7.55 24.75
CA THR A 64 10.97 7.29 26.08
C THR A 64 10.09 7.80 27.23
N SER A 65 8.99 8.49 26.91
CA SER A 65 8.06 9.03 27.88
C SER A 65 6.84 8.13 28.04
N VAL A 66 6.33 8.05 29.27
CA VAL A 66 5.07 7.36 29.58
C VAL A 66 3.90 7.92 28.76
N PHE A 67 3.97 9.20 28.34
CA PHE A 67 2.95 9.85 27.53
C PHE A 67 2.92 9.40 26.06
N GLY A 68 3.97 8.76 25.54
CA GLY A 68 4.04 8.38 24.12
C GLY A 68 2.90 7.46 23.69
N SER A 69 2.58 6.45 24.50
CA SER A 69 1.54 5.46 24.21
C SER A 69 0.10 5.98 24.30
N VAL A 70 -0.11 7.12 24.94
CA VAL A 70 -1.43 7.72 25.22
C VAL A 70 -1.56 9.12 24.62
N PHE A 71 -0.57 9.57 23.84
CA PHE A 71 -0.51 10.91 23.28
C PHE A 71 -1.76 11.28 22.47
N ASN A 72 -2.28 10.33 21.69
CA ASN A 72 -3.48 10.54 20.86
C ASN A 72 -4.71 10.94 21.68
N ILE A 73 -4.84 10.45 22.92
CA ILE A 73 -5.96 10.81 23.81
C ILE A 73 -5.81 12.27 24.23
N TYR A 74 -4.65 12.65 24.77
CA TYR A 74 -4.41 14.03 25.23
C TYR A 74 -4.50 15.04 24.08
N PHE A 75 -3.87 14.72 22.95
CA PHE A 75 -3.91 15.57 21.77
C PHE A 75 -5.32 15.67 21.18
N GLY A 76 -6.05 14.55 21.12
CA GLY A 76 -7.45 14.52 20.69
C GLY A 76 -8.34 15.39 21.58
N LEU A 77 -8.25 15.25 22.90
CA LEU A 77 -8.99 16.08 23.86
C LEU A 77 -8.66 17.57 23.71
N PHE A 78 -7.39 17.91 23.50
CA PHE A 78 -6.98 19.28 23.24
C PHE A 78 -7.60 19.86 21.96
N VAL A 79 -7.54 19.13 20.85
CA VAL A 79 -8.14 19.55 19.58
C VAL A 79 -9.67 19.69 19.70
N ILE A 80 -10.33 18.76 20.38
CA ILE A 80 -11.77 18.82 20.66
C ILE A 80 -12.10 20.05 21.50
N ALA A 81 -11.34 20.32 22.57
CA ALA A 81 -11.54 21.50 23.42
C ALA A 81 -11.37 22.80 22.62
N LEU A 82 -10.32 22.91 21.81
CA LEU A 82 -10.11 24.07 20.92
C LEU A 82 -11.27 24.26 19.94
N PHE A 83 -11.77 23.16 19.36
CA PHE A 83 -12.90 23.18 18.45
C PHE A 83 -14.18 23.71 19.15
N ILE A 84 -14.51 23.17 20.33
CA ILE A 84 -15.66 23.61 21.12
C ILE A 84 -15.54 25.10 21.48
N LEU A 85 -14.36 25.54 21.94
CA LEU A 85 -14.11 26.94 22.30
C LEU A 85 -14.34 27.89 21.13
N ARG A 86 -13.82 27.56 19.94
CA ARG A 86 -14.02 28.39 18.73
C ARG A 86 -15.46 28.39 18.25
N ARG A 87 -16.14 27.24 18.32
CA ARG A 87 -17.55 27.11 17.96
C ARG A 87 -18.44 27.94 18.89
N ASN A 88 -18.21 27.88 20.20
CA ASN A 88 -18.97 28.64 21.20
C ASN A 88 -18.80 30.16 21.03
N LYS A 89 -17.60 30.61 20.66
CA LYS A 89 -17.34 32.03 20.31
C LYS A 89 -17.93 32.45 18.97
N LYS A 90 -18.68 31.59 18.27
CA LYS A 90 -19.23 31.80 16.91
C LYS A 90 -18.17 32.19 15.86
N LEU A 91 -16.89 31.87 16.13
CA LEU A 91 -15.78 32.11 15.21
C LEU A 91 -15.72 31.08 14.08
N MET A 92 -16.59 30.06 14.15
CA MET A 92 -16.62 28.96 13.20
C MET A 92 -18.05 28.47 12.96
N LYS A 93 -18.39 28.23 11.68
CA LYS A 93 -19.57 27.47 11.26
C LYS A 93 -19.09 26.14 10.70
N LEU A 94 -19.69 25.04 11.17
CA LEU A 94 -19.42 23.70 10.66
C LEU A 94 -20.72 23.11 10.14
N THR A 95 -20.74 22.80 8.85
CA THR A 95 -21.79 22.03 8.21
C THR A 95 -21.14 20.82 7.55
N ILE A 96 -21.45 19.62 8.03
CA ILE A 96 -21.01 18.39 7.37
C ILE A 96 -22.12 17.98 6.42
N THR A 97 -21.82 17.95 5.12
CA THR A 97 -22.82 17.61 4.10
C THR A 97 -23.23 16.15 4.23
N GLN A 98 -24.54 15.87 4.20
CA GLN A 98 -25.03 14.50 4.24
C GLN A 98 -24.52 13.73 3.02
N THR A 99 -24.05 12.51 3.26
CA THR A 99 -23.53 11.64 2.22
C THR A 99 -24.68 10.96 1.47
N ASP A 100 -24.62 10.98 0.13
CA ASP A 100 -25.51 10.15 -0.68
C ASP A 100 -25.19 8.65 -0.42
N PRO A 101 -26.18 7.84 0.01
CA PRO A 101 -25.99 6.42 0.27
C PRO A 101 -25.41 5.63 -0.91
N ILE A 102 -25.71 6.02 -2.16
CA ILE A 102 -25.14 5.40 -3.37
C ILE A 102 -23.63 5.57 -3.37
N LEU A 103 -23.14 6.76 -3.05
CA LEU A 103 -21.73 7.10 -3.06
C LEU A 103 -20.97 6.36 -1.96
N LEU A 104 -21.55 6.28 -0.75
CA LEU A 104 -21.00 5.50 0.36
C LEU A 104 -20.91 4.02 0.00
N PHE A 105 -21.99 3.44 -0.54
CA PHE A 105 -22.01 2.02 -0.89
C PHE A 105 -21.04 1.70 -2.05
N GLY A 106 -20.99 2.57 -3.05
CA GLY A 106 -20.04 2.46 -4.15
C GLY A 106 -18.60 2.51 -3.64
N LEU A 107 -18.26 3.45 -2.75
CA LEU A 107 -16.92 3.55 -2.16
C LEU A 107 -16.52 2.25 -1.44
N LEU A 108 -17.40 1.69 -0.61
CA LEU A 108 -17.12 0.44 0.11
C LEU A 108 -16.95 -0.75 -0.85
N THR A 109 -17.76 -0.80 -1.91
CA THR A 109 -17.64 -1.81 -2.97
C THR A 109 -16.29 -1.70 -3.68
N ILE A 110 -15.89 -0.50 -4.09
CA ILE A 110 -14.59 -0.27 -4.76
C ILE A 110 -13.42 -0.53 -3.81
N SER A 111 -13.56 -0.22 -2.52
CA SER A 111 -12.55 -0.55 -1.50
C SER A 111 -12.30 -2.05 -1.43
N LEU A 112 -13.36 -2.86 -1.46
CA LEU A 112 -13.22 -4.32 -1.46
C LEU A 112 -12.60 -4.82 -2.78
N VAL A 113 -13.00 -4.25 -3.92
CA VAL A 113 -12.38 -4.55 -5.23
C VAL A 113 -10.89 -4.26 -5.19
N MET A 114 -10.47 -3.10 -4.69
CA MET A 114 -9.07 -2.67 -4.58
C MET A 114 -8.21 -3.66 -3.76
N ILE A 115 -8.80 -4.31 -2.74
CA ILE A 115 -8.13 -5.32 -1.90
C ILE A 115 -8.06 -6.69 -2.59
N CYS A 116 -8.98 -7.02 -3.52
CA CYS A 116 -9.03 -8.32 -4.22
C CYS A 116 -7.78 -8.59 -5.07
N GLY A 117 -7.06 -7.55 -5.48
CA GLY A 117 -5.88 -7.63 -6.35
C GLY A 117 -4.85 -8.63 -5.86
N ASP A 118 -4.62 -8.69 -4.55
CA ASP A 118 -3.68 -9.63 -3.93
C ASP A 118 -4.38 -10.70 -3.08
N ARG A 119 -5.65 -10.48 -2.73
CA ARG A 119 -6.46 -11.41 -1.93
C ARG A 119 -7.62 -11.94 -2.75
N TYR A 120 -7.31 -12.81 -3.69
CA TYR A 120 -8.27 -13.36 -4.64
C TYR A 120 -9.48 -14.07 -4.00
N TYR A 121 -9.34 -14.64 -2.80
CA TYR A 121 -10.46 -15.24 -2.05
C TYR A 121 -11.53 -14.21 -1.63
N ILE A 122 -11.24 -12.90 -1.76
CA ILE A 122 -12.20 -11.82 -1.51
C ILE A 122 -13.13 -11.57 -2.72
N TRP A 123 -12.79 -12.09 -3.92
CA TRP A 123 -13.59 -11.89 -5.14
C TRP A 123 -15.09 -12.20 -5.00
N PRO A 124 -15.55 -13.29 -4.33
CA PRO A 124 -16.97 -13.53 -4.13
C PRO A 124 -17.66 -12.38 -3.39
N GLY A 125 -17.01 -11.84 -2.36
CA GLY A 125 -17.50 -10.67 -1.62
C GLY A 125 -17.57 -9.43 -2.51
N ALA A 126 -16.55 -9.17 -3.32
CA ALA A 126 -16.55 -8.04 -4.26
C ALA A 126 -17.67 -8.16 -5.32
N ILE A 127 -17.94 -9.36 -5.83
CA ILE A 127 -19.04 -9.64 -6.77
C ILE A 127 -20.39 -9.41 -6.09
N ILE A 128 -20.59 -9.95 -4.87
CA ILE A 128 -21.83 -9.77 -4.10
C ILE A 128 -22.08 -8.29 -3.80
N LEU A 129 -21.06 -7.54 -3.37
CA LEU A 129 -21.18 -6.10 -3.16
C LEU A 129 -21.48 -5.35 -4.45
N GLY A 130 -20.81 -5.68 -5.55
CA GLY A 130 -21.04 -5.05 -6.85
C GLY A 130 -22.48 -5.25 -7.36
N LEU A 131 -22.99 -6.48 -7.28
CA LEU A 131 -24.37 -6.80 -7.63
C LEU A 131 -25.36 -6.10 -6.70
N SER A 132 -25.10 -6.12 -5.39
CA SER A 132 -25.93 -5.46 -4.39
C SER A 132 -25.96 -3.94 -4.57
N TYR A 133 -24.83 -3.33 -4.89
CA TYR A 133 -24.71 -1.91 -5.24
C TYR A 133 -25.55 -1.57 -6.47
N PHE A 134 -25.49 -2.39 -7.52
CA PHE A 134 -26.29 -2.15 -8.72
C PHE A 134 -27.79 -2.27 -8.46
N LEU A 135 -28.20 -3.29 -7.70
CA LEU A 135 -29.59 -3.46 -7.26
C LEU A 135 -30.05 -2.27 -6.42
N PHE A 136 -29.22 -1.86 -5.45
CA PHE A 136 -29.46 -0.71 -4.59
C PHE A 136 -29.63 0.58 -5.40
N GLN A 137 -28.69 0.88 -6.30
CA GLN A 137 -28.72 2.05 -7.16
C GLN A 137 -30.00 2.08 -8.02
N LYS A 138 -30.40 0.93 -8.60
CA LYS A 138 -31.61 0.82 -9.43
C LYS A 138 -32.89 0.98 -8.61
N ALA A 139 -32.91 0.46 -7.38
CA ALA A 139 -34.07 0.58 -6.49
C ALA A 139 -34.22 2.01 -5.96
N TYR A 140 -33.11 2.59 -5.48
CA TYR A 140 -33.02 3.95 -4.96
C TYR A 140 -33.41 4.99 -6.03
N SER A 141 -32.87 4.88 -7.25
CA SER A 141 -33.19 5.82 -8.34
C SER A 141 -34.65 5.74 -8.85
N LYS A 142 -35.35 4.61 -8.63
CA LYS A 142 -36.75 4.44 -9.03
C LYS A 142 -37.73 4.73 -7.89
N ASN A 143 -37.27 5.18 -6.72
CA ASN A 143 -38.07 5.28 -5.50
C ASN A 143 -38.89 4.00 -5.21
N ARG A 144 -38.40 2.83 -5.62
CA ARG A 144 -39.04 1.54 -5.32
C ARG A 144 -38.41 1.01 -4.02
N PHE A 145 -39.23 0.48 -3.11
CA PHE A 145 -38.93 0.08 -1.71
C PHE A 145 -39.08 1.21 -0.65
N PRO A 146 -39.26 0.91 0.65
CA PRO A 146 -39.38 1.91 1.71
C PRO A 146 -38.03 2.57 2.05
N PHE A 147 -37.28 3.01 1.03
CA PHE A 147 -36.14 3.93 1.17
C PHE A 147 -36.56 5.34 1.64
N THR A 148 -37.87 5.56 1.81
CA THR A 148 -38.44 6.70 2.54
C THR A 148 -38.04 6.71 4.02
N HIS A 149 -37.73 5.55 4.63
CA HIS A 149 -37.18 5.51 5.97
C HIS A 149 -35.67 5.79 5.96
N ARG A 150 -35.26 6.84 6.71
CA ARG A 150 -33.89 7.35 6.81
C ARG A 150 -32.81 6.29 7.07
N TYR A 151 -33.14 5.19 7.74
CA TYR A 151 -32.18 4.17 8.18
C TYR A 151 -32.09 2.94 7.26
N PHE A 152 -33.08 2.71 6.41
CA PHE A 152 -33.13 1.52 5.54
C PHE A 152 -31.92 1.41 4.59
N PRO A 153 -31.42 2.50 3.95
CA PRO A 153 -30.21 2.45 3.15
C PRO A 153 -29.00 1.88 3.90
N PHE A 154 -28.81 2.31 5.15
CA PHE A 154 -27.68 1.86 5.97
C PHE A 154 -27.81 0.40 6.37
N ILE A 155 -29.02 -0.05 6.75
CA ILE A 155 -29.29 -1.45 7.05
C ILE A 155 -29.00 -2.32 5.84
N PHE A 156 -29.45 -1.93 4.64
CA PHE A 156 -29.18 -2.66 3.41
C PHE A 156 -27.67 -2.79 3.13
N ILE A 157 -26.93 -1.68 3.26
CA ILE A 157 -25.47 -1.67 3.08
C ILE A 157 -24.80 -2.61 4.09
N CYS A 158 -25.16 -2.56 5.38
CA CYS A 158 -24.62 -3.44 6.41
C CYS A 158 -24.90 -4.92 6.13
N VAL A 159 -26.12 -5.25 5.70
CA VAL A 159 -26.50 -6.62 5.34
C VAL A 159 -25.71 -7.10 4.11
N ALA A 160 -25.56 -6.25 3.09
CA ALA A 160 -24.76 -6.59 1.91
C ALA A 160 -23.29 -6.84 2.26
N ILE A 161 -22.70 -6.02 3.13
CA ILE A 161 -21.33 -6.19 3.64
C ILE A 161 -21.20 -7.50 4.41
N PHE A 162 -22.16 -7.80 5.29
CA PHE A 162 -22.17 -9.06 6.03
C PHE A 162 -22.14 -10.27 5.10
N PHE A 163 -23.05 -10.32 4.12
CA PHE A 163 -23.08 -11.44 3.16
C PHE A 163 -21.84 -11.52 2.27
N ALA A 164 -21.28 -10.37 1.87
CA ALA A 164 -20.06 -10.33 1.08
C ALA A 164 -18.85 -10.87 1.86
N LEU A 165 -18.65 -10.41 3.09
CA LEU A 165 -17.56 -10.89 3.95
C LEU A 165 -17.76 -12.35 4.35
N PHE A 166 -19.00 -12.77 4.59
CA PHE A 166 -19.33 -14.17 4.84
C PHE A 166 -18.95 -15.06 3.65
N ALA A 167 -19.32 -14.67 2.42
CA ALA A 167 -18.96 -15.43 1.23
C ALA A 167 -17.44 -15.51 1.00
N SER A 168 -16.72 -14.41 1.23
CA SER A 168 -15.24 -14.39 1.19
C SER A 168 -14.62 -15.32 2.24
N SER A 169 -15.14 -15.29 3.48
CA SER A 169 -14.69 -16.15 4.57
C SER A 169 -14.96 -17.64 4.30
N VAL A 170 -16.13 -17.96 3.72
CA VAL A 170 -16.45 -19.34 3.30
C VAL A 170 -15.50 -19.82 2.22
N LEU A 171 -15.24 -19.02 1.19
CA LEU A 171 -14.29 -19.41 0.13
C LEU A 171 -12.88 -19.58 0.69
N GLU A 172 -12.43 -18.65 1.54
CA GLU A 172 -11.12 -18.74 2.18
C GLU A 172 -10.97 -20.04 2.97
N ASN A 173 -11.97 -20.41 3.77
CA ASN A 173 -11.96 -21.64 4.55
C ASN A 173 -11.96 -22.90 3.68
N ILE A 174 -12.68 -22.89 2.56
CA ILE A 174 -12.69 -24.02 1.61
C ILE A 174 -11.31 -24.19 0.97
N LEU A 175 -10.64 -23.09 0.64
CA LEU A 175 -9.36 -23.12 -0.05
C LEU A 175 -8.18 -23.45 0.87
N PHE A 176 -8.20 -22.94 2.10
CA PHE A 176 -7.03 -22.95 2.98
C PHE A 176 -7.30 -23.55 4.37
N GLY A 177 -8.54 -23.88 4.71
CA GLY A 177 -8.92 -24.23 6.07
C GLY A 177 -8.86 -23.03 7.02
N GLN A 178 -8.76 -23.33 8.32
CA GLN A 178 -8.62 -22.33 9.36
C GLN A 178 -7.22 -21.72 9.33
N ARG A 179 -7.14 -20.39 9.18
CA ARG A 179 -5.88 -19.65 9.08
C ARG A 179 -5.61 -18.83 10.33
N THR A 180 -4.33 -18.73 10.68
CA THR A 180 -3.85 -17.82 11.73
C THR A 180 -3.51 -16.46 11.13
N THR A 181 -3.25 -15.45 11.97
CA THR A 181 -2.70 -14.16 11.51
C THR A 181 -1.38 -14.32 10.74
N ILE A 182 -0.59 -15.33 11.10
CA ILE A 182 0.70 -15.66 10.51
C ILE A 182 0.53 -16.28 9.12
N SER A 183 -0.54 -17.04 8.90
CA SER A 183 -0.82 -17.57 7.57
C SER A 183 -1.00 -16.48 6.51
N TYR A 184 -1.27 -15.22 6.89
CA TYR A 184 -1.36 -14.06 5.98
C TYR A 184 0.00 -13.43 5.64
N ILE A 185 1.10 -13.89 6.22
CA ILE A 185 2.45 -13.44 5.92
C ILE A 185 2.87 -14.03 4.56
N GLY A 186 3.00 -13.17 3.55
CA GLY A 186 3.30 -13.58 2.17
C GLY A 186 4.75 -14.01 1.90
N GLY A 187 5.61 -14.05 2.92
CA GLY A 187 7.05 -14.34 2.83
C GLY A 187 7.85 -13.71 3.98
N TRP A 188 9.18 -13.90 3.99
CA TRP A 188 10.06 -13.36 5.04
C TRP A 188 10.04 -11.83 5.17
N ASP A 189 9.73 -11.11 4.08
CA ASP A 189 9.55 -9.66 4.10
C ASP A 189 8.50 -9.22 5.13
N GLY A 190 7.46 -10.04 5.38
CA GLY A 190 6.48 -9.76 6.42
C GLY A 190 7.08 -9.81 7.83
N PHE A 191 7.93 -10.81 8.12
CA PHE A 191 8.65 -10.87 9.40
C PHE A 191 9.57 -9.68 9.60
N VAL A 192 10.26 -9.27 8.54
CA VAL A 192 11.13 -8.10 8.55
C VAL A 192 10.34 -6.82 8.82
N ILE A 193 9.18 -6.63 8.18
CA ILE A 193 8.31 -5.47 8.45
C ILE A 193 7.88 -5.43 9.92
N GLU A 194 7.53 -6.57 10.50
CA GLU A 194 7.12 -6.62 11.91
C GLU A 194 8.28 -6.42 12.89
N ALA A 195 9.45 -6.98 12.58
CA ALA A 195 10.67 -6.70 13.33
C ALA A 195 10.97 -5.20 13.27
N ASN A 196 10.98 -4.60 12.08
CA ASN A 196 11.26 -3.18 11.89
C ASN A 196 10.25 -2.30 12.64
N ARG A 197 8.96 -2.66 12.61
CA ARG A 197 7.91 -2.03 13.41
C ARG A 197 8.29 -2.00 14.90
N LYS A 198 8.68 -3.14 15.48
CA LYS A 198 9.14 -3.22 16.88
C LYS A 198 10.43 -2.40 17.09
N SER A 199 11.37 -2.46 16.14
CA SER A 199 12.62 -1.69 16.17
C SER A 199 12.38 -0.20 16.33
N ILE A 200 11.55 0.38 15.47
CA ILE A 200 11.35 1.82 15.43
C ILE A 200 10.54 2.29 16.65
N MET A 201 9.58 1.48 17.11
CA MET A 201 8.81 1.80 18.30
C MET A 201 9.59 1.67 19.60
N ASN A 202 10.56 0.75 19.69
CA ASN A 202 11.32 0.52 20.92
C ASN A 202 12.63 1.33 20.93
N PHE A 203 13.34 1.37 19.80
CA PHE A 203 14.71 1.89 19.69
C PHE A 203 14.82 3.11 18.75
N GLY A 204 13.86 3.29 17.84
CA GLY A 204 13.79 4.42 16.91
C GLY A 204 14.59 4.23 15.63
N PRO A 205 14.71 5.28 14.80
CA PRO A 205 15.33 5.16 13.49
C PRO A 205 16.87 5.09 13.53
N PHE A 206 17.48 5.10 14.71
CA PHE A 206 18.93 5.10 14.89
C PHE A 206 19.50 3.76 15.35
N ASP A 207 18.64 2.78 15.64
CA ASP A 207 19.07 1.43 16.04
C ASP A 207 18.17 0.40 15.34
N ASN A 208 18.79 -0.67 14.87
CA ASN A 208 18.16 -1.69 14.04
C ASN A 208 18.07 -3.00 14.82
N ILE A 209 16.85 -3.47 15.05
CA ILE A 209 16.59 -4.73 15.74
C ILE A 209 17.18 -5.93 14.99
N LEU A 210 17.33 -5.88 13.67
CA LEU A 210 17.87 -6.97 12.87
C LEU A 210 19.40 -7.07 12.99
N VAL A 211 20.04 -5.96 13.31
CA VAL A 211 21.49 -5.86 13.48
C VAL A 211 21.77 -4.78 14.54
N SER A 212 21.93 -5.22 15.78
CA SER A 212 22.15 -4.36 16.95
C SER A 212 23.31 -3.37 16.75
N ASN A 213 23.18 -2.19 17.36
CA ASN A 213 24.20 -1.13 17.31
C ASN A 213 24.51 -0.65 15.88
N THR A 214 23.56 -0.82 14.95
CA THR A 214 23.65 -0.26 13.61
C THR A 214 22.44 0.62 13.33
N LYS A 215 22.69 1.72 12.61
CA LYS A 215 21.62 2.62 12.21
C LYS A 215 20.66 1.92 11.25
N TYR A 216 19.36 2.11 11.46
CA TYR A 216 18.33 1.72 10.50
C TYR A 216 18.40 2.60 9.25
N ALA A 217 19.10 2.11 8.22
CA ALA A 217 19.37 2.83 6.98
C ALA A 217 18.33 2.55 5.87
N TYR A 218 17.04 2.62 6.22
CA TYR A 218 15.95 2.37 5.28
C TYR A 218 14.77 3.30 5.53
N TYR A 219 13.80 3.37 4.61
CA TYR A 219 12.56 4.10 4.85
C TYR A 219 11.73 3.34 5.91
N TRP A 220 11.12 4.05 6.85
CA TRP A 220 10.57 3.45 8.08
C TRP A 220 9.21 3.98 8.50
N PHE A 221 8.67 5.02 7.84
CA PHE A 221 7.45 5.65 8.34
C PHE A 221 6.23 4.73 8.31
N HIS A 222 6.16 3.80 7.36
CA HIS A 222 5.14 2.75 7.31
C HIS A 222 5.20 1.79 8.51
N ASP A 223 6.41 1.34 8.88
CA ASP A 223 6.65 0.51 10.07
C ASP A 223 6.34 1.29 11.35
N ALA A 224 6.68 2.59 11.38
CA ALA A 224 6.33 3.45 12.49
C ALA A 224 4.81 3.63 12.63
N TRP A 225 4.12 3.78 11.50
CA TRP A 225 2.67 3.94 11.46
C TRP A 225 1.96 2.68 11.98
N SER A 226 2.37 1.49 11.52
CA SER A 226 1.80 0.23 12.03
C SER A 226 2.16 -0.01 13.50
N GLY A 227 3.36 0.38 13.90
CA GLY A 227 3.87 0.27 15.27
C GLY A 227 3.09 1.13 16.25
N SER A 228 2.90 2.40 15.88
CA SER A 228 2.11 3.38 16.63
C SER A 228 0.69 2.87 16.84
N PHE A 229 0.02 2.40 15.78
CA PHE A 229 -1.33 1.85 15.89
C PHE A 229 -1.41 0.64 16.82
N THR A 230 -0.50 -0.31 16.67
CA THR A 230 -0.56 -1.54 17.45
C THR A 230 -0.32 -1.28 18.94
N GLN A 231 0.65 -0.42 19.28
CA GLN A 231 0.91 -0.04 20.68
C GLN A 231 -0.24 0.77 21.29
N ARG A 232 -0.81 1.75 20.57
CA ARG A 232 -1.91 2.58 21.08
C ARG A 232 -3.21 1.79 21.22
N ALA A 233 -3.51 0.91 20.27
CA ALA A 233 -4.69 0.06 20.31
C ALA A 233 -4.51 -1.16 21.24
N ARG A 234 -3.26 -1.52 21.60
CA ARG A 234 -2.92 -2.72 22.38
C ARG A 234 -3.53 -3.99 21.79
N VAL A 235 -3.25 -4.20 20.50
CA VAL A 235 -3.67 -5.41 19.78
C VAL A 235 -2.49 -6.33 19.53
N GLY A 236 -2.78 -7.60 19.22
CA GLY A 236 -1.76 -8.60 18.90
C GLY A 236 -0.89 -8.21 17.70
N ASP A 237 0.29 -8.80 17.65
CA ASP A 237 1.21 -8.65 16.53
C ASP A 237 0.60 -9.13 15.22
N TRP A 238 1.16 -8.69 14.09
CA TRP A 238 0.75 -9.02 12.73
C TRP A 238 -0.60 -8.45 12.28
N ILE A 239 -1.54 -8.12 13.19
CA ILE A 239 -2.90 -7.69 12.82
C ILE A 239 -2.89 -6.43 11.95
N VAL A 240 -2.08 -5.43 12.33
CA VAL A 240 -2.00 -4.15 11.61
C VAL A 240 -1.27 -4.28 10.28
N THR A 241 -0.15 -5.01 10.27
CA THR A 241 0.73 -5.18 9.10
C THR A 241 0.16 -6.14 8.07
N THR A 242 -0.68 -7.10 8.46
CA THR A 242 -1.29 -8.07 7.54
C THR A 242 -2.70 -7.72 7.12
N GLN A 243 -3.56 -7.15 7.98
CA GLN A 243 -4.99 -6.97 7.67
C GLN A 243 -5.45 -5.51 7.79
N PHE A 244 -5.34 -4.90 8.97
CA PHE A 244 -6.01 -3.63 9.26
C PHE A 244 -5.44 -2.47 8.42
N GLY A 245 -4.12 -2.39 8.22
CA GLY A 245 -3.50 -1.33 7.43
C GLY A 245 -4.00 -1.28 5.98
N PHE A 246 -4.31 -2.42 5.37
CA PHE A 246 -4.86 -2.50 4.02
C PHE A 246 -6.24 -1.88 3.91
N ILE A 247 -7.12 -2.24 4.84
CA ILE A 247 -8.51 -1.77 4.88
C ILE A 247 -8.52 -0.26 5.07
N VAL A 248 -7.75 0.24 6.04
CA VAL A 248 -7.66 1.67 6.33
C VAL A 248 -7.11 2.45 5.15
N SER A 249 -6.00 2.00 4.54
CA SER A 249 -5.41 2.66 3.38
C SER A 249 -6.35 2.67 2.18
N ALA A 250 -7.06 1.58 1.89
CA ALA A 250 -8.03 1.51 0.79
C ALA A 250 -9.17 2.52 0.98
N VAL A 251 -9.87 2.44 2.12
CA VAL A 251 -11.06 3.27 2.39
C VAL A 251 -10.69 4.76 2.50
N ALA A 252 -9.58 5.09 3.17
CA ALA A 252 -9.14 6.47 3.33
C ALA A 252 -8.67 7.09 2.00
N SER A 253 -7.89 6.35 1.20
CA SER A 253 -7.45 6.80 -0.12
C SER A 253 -8.63 7.06 -1.05
N LEU A 254 -9.58 6.12 -1.11
CA LEU A 254 -10.78 6.26 -1.94
C LEU A 254 -11.69 7.38 -1.43
N SER A 255 -11.74 7.66 -0.13
CA SER A 255 -12.47 8.80 0.42
C SER A 255 -11.87 10.14 -0.05
N LEU A 256 -10.54 10.28 0.00
CA LEU A 256 -9.85 11.46 -0.53
C LEU A 256 -10.10 11.64 -2.02
N LEU A 257 -9.97 10.57 -2.81
CA LEU A 257 -10.24 10.60 -4.25
C LEU A 257 -11.70 10.92 -4.56
N THR A 258 -12.65 10.36 -3.82
CA THR A 258 -14.08 10.61 -3.99
C THR A 258 -14.39 12.11 -3.87
N HIS A 259 -13.84 12.77 -2.86
CA HIS A 259 -14.00 14.21 -2.68
C HIS A 259 -13.39 15.02 -3.83
N ILE A 260 -12.25 14.60 -4.37
CA ILE A 260 -11.65 15.23 -5.56
C ILE A 260 -12.61 15.08 -6.75
N ILE A 261 -13.09 13.86 -7.02
CA ILE A 261 -13.84 13.53 -8.24
C ILE A 261 -15.22 14.19 -8.26
N ILE A 262 -15.94 14.27 -7.12
CA ILE A 262 -17.28 14.90 -7.02
C ILE A 262 -17.24 16.38 -7.46
N ARG A 263 -16.09 17.07 -7.35
CA ARG A 263 -15.96 18.46 -7.84
C ARG A 263 -15.96 18.59 -9.35
N TYR A 264 -15.63 17.50 -10.05
CA TYR A 264 -15.42 17.49 -11.50
C TYR A 264 -16.45 16.67 -12.25
N VAL A 265 -17.22 15.85 -11.55
CA VAL A 265 -18.17 14.89 -12.10
C VAL A 265 -19.48 15.02 -11.34
N ASN A 266 -20.58 15.29 -12.04
CA ASN A 266 -21.86 15.62 -11.42
C ASN A 266 -22.65 14.38 -10.98
N ARG A 267 -22.48 13.25 -11.66
CA ARG A 267 -23.23 12.01 -11.39
C ARG A 267 -22.43 11.05 -10.52
N ASN A 268 -23.02 10.63 -9.39
CA ASN A 268 -22.40 9.65 -8.46
C ASN A 268 -21.95 8.36 -9.16
N THR A 269 -22.69 7.89 -10.16
CA THR A 269 -22.34 6.69 -10.92
C THR A 269 -21.04 6.84 -11.71
N HIS A 270 -20.76 8.05 -12.18
CA HIS A 270 -19.53 8.37 -12.90
C HIS A 270 -18.39 8.55 -11.91
N VAL A 271 -18.65 9.09 -10.71
CA VAL A 271 -17.67 9.10 -9.61
C VAL A 271 -17.20 7.67 -9.29
N ILE A 272 -18.12 6.72 -9.12
CA ILE A 272 -17.78 5.31 -8.88
C ILE A 272 -17.00 4.70 -10.05
N LEU A 273 -17.32 5.07 -11.30
CA LEU A 273 -16.56 4.64 -12.48
C LEU A 273 -15.11 5.13 -12.46
N VAL A 274 -14.87 6.39 -12.08
CA VAL A 274 -13.49 6.90 -11.95
C VAL A 274 -12.74 6.16 -10.83
N LEU A 275 -13.39 5.92 -9.70
CA LEU A 275 -12.80 5.15 -8.59
C LEU A 275 -12.47 3.71 -9.03
N TRP A 276 -13.34 3.08 -9.81
CA TRP A 276 -13.09 1.75 -10.41
C TRP A 276 -11.83 1.78 -11.27
N LEU A 277 -11.74 2.72 -12.22
CA LEU A 277 -10.57 2.85 -13.10
C LEU A 277 -9.27 3.02 -12.31
N VAL A 278 -9.26 3.83 -11.25
CA VAL A 278 -8.07 4.00 -10.40
C VAL A 278 -7.74 2.72 -9.63
N SER A 279 -8.74 1.97 -9.17
CA SER A 279 -8.55 0.78 -8.32
C SER A 279 -8.15 -0.46 -9.10
N THR A 280 -8.56 -0.57 -10.37
CA THR A 280 -8.32 -1.75 -11.22
C THR A 280 -7.27 -1.51 -12.30
N LEU A 281 -6.57 -0.37 -12.32
CA LEU A 281 -5.50 -0.16 -13.29
C LEU A 281 -4.26 -0.98 -12.87
N SER A 282 -3.99 -2.06 -13.59
CA SER A 282 -2.77 -2.87 -13.45
C SER A 282 -2.08 -3.04 -14.81
N LEU A 283 -0.75 -3.03 -14.81
CA LEU A 283 0.06 -3.29 -16.00
C LEU A 283 0.20 -4.79 -16.22
N ILE A 284 0.00 -5.30 -17.44
CA ILE A 284 -0.09 -6.73 -17.74
C ILE A 284 1.28 -7.42 -17.57
N GLY A 285 2.37 -6.73 -17.86
CA GLY A 285 3.70 -7.31 -17.83
C GLY A 285 4.41 -7.30 -16.48
N SER A 286 3.94 -6.49 -15.53
CA SER A 286 4.45 -6.45 -14.15
C SER A 286 3.31 -6.34 -13.15
N PRO A 287 3.18 -7.26 -12.17
CA PRO A 287 2.14 -7.20 -11.16
C PRO A 287 2.30 -5.91 -10.34
N SER A 288 1.57 -4.88 -10.76
CA SER A 288 1.60 -3.52 -10.23
C SER A 288 0.20 -3.17 -9.75
N ASN A 289 -0.38 -4.07 -8.95
CA ASN A 289 -1.59 -3.76 -8.21
C ASN A 289 -1.31 -2.53 -7.34
N VAL A 290 -2.28 -1.61 -7.29
CA VAL A 290 -2.16 -0.41 -6.46
C VAL A 290 -1.86 -0.86 -5.03
N LEU A 291 -2.66 -1.75 -4.46
CA LEU A 291 -2.33 -2.42 -3.20
C LEU A 291 -1.61 -3.75 -3.48
N TYR A 292 -0.35 -3.84 -3.05
CA TYR A 292 0.44 -5.06 -3.13
C TYR A 292 0.89 -5.52 -1.73
N LEU A 293 0.39 -6.66 -1.27
CA LEU A 293 0.57 -7.26 0.06
C LEU A 293 2.02 -7.63 0.36
N GLY A 294 2.78 -7.99 -0.67
CA GLY A 294 4.23 -8.18 -0.53
C GLY A 294 5.00 -6.89 -0.25
N ASN A 295 4.33 -5.71 -0.20
CA ASN A 295 5.01 -4.44 0.04
C ASN A 295 4.16 -3.47 0.86
N PHE A 296 4.20 -3.60 2.18
CA PHE A 296 3.44 -2.75 3.11
C PHE A 296 3.74 -1.24 2.93
N SER A 297 4.98 -0.87 2.61
CA SER A 297 5.35 0.53 2.36
C SER A 297 4.62 1.13 1.16
N GLN A 298 4.31 0.31 0.14
CA GLN A 298 3.50 0.73 -1.00
C GLN A 298 2.07 1.07 -0.58
N ILE A 299 1.42 0.15 0.12
CA ILE A 299 0.02 0.27 0.56
C ILE A 299 -0.17 1.52 1.39
N ILE A 300 0.75 1.73 2.34
CA ILE A 300 0.80 2.96 3.12
C ILE A 300 1.01 4.11 2.15
N SER A 301 2.10 4.19 1.39
CA SER A 301 2.40 5.35 0.50
C SER A 301 1.24 5.87 -0.36
N ILE A 302 0.31 5.03 -0.81
CA ILE A 302 -0.87 5.42 -1.58
C ILE A 302 -1.80 6.37 -0.84
N LEU A 303 -1.98 6.20 0.47
CA LEU A 303 -2.76 7.13 1.28
C LEU A 303 -2.13 8.53 1.27
N TRP A 304 -0.80 8.63 1.34
CA TRP A 304 -0.07 9.89 1.33
C TRP A 304 -0.05 10.50 -0.07
N ILE A 305 0.04 9.69 -1.13
CA ILE A 305 -0.13 10.15 -2.52
C ILE A 305 -1.53 10.73 -2.73
N CYS A 306 -2.59 10.03 -2.31
CA CYS A 306 -3.97 10.52 -2.43
C CYS A 306 -4.20 11.78 -1.60
N TRP A 307 -3.57 11.89 -0.42
CA TRP A 307 -3.63 13.09 0.40
C TRP A 307 -2.91 14.27 -0.26
N ILE A 308 -1.76 14.03 -0.89
CA ILE A 308 -1.07 15.03 -1.72
C ILE A 308 -1.99 15.49 -2.87
N PHE A 309 -2.66 14.58 -3.58
CA PHE A 309 -3.60 14.97 -4.65
C PHE A 309 -4.77 15.79 -4.13
N PHE A 310 -5.29 15.44 -2.95
CA PHE A 310 -6.31 16.22 -2.26
C PHE A 310 -5.80 17.64 -1.97
N LEU A 311 -4.60 17.79 -1.39
CA LEU A 311 -4.02 19.09 -1.07
C LEU A 311 -3.73 19.92 -2.32
N LEU A 312 -3.28 19.29 -3.40
CA LEU A 312 -3.08 19.94 -4.71
C LEU A 312 -4.42 20.42 -5.29
N ASN A 313 -5.49 19.64 -5.16
CA ASN A 313 -6.83 20.04 -5.56
C ASN A 313 -7.35 21.22 -4.70
N GLU A 314 -7.17 21.18 -3.38
CA GLU A 314 -7.56 22.27 -2.50
C GLU A 314 -6.77 23.56 -2.79
N TYR A 315 -5.46 23.46 -3.03
CA TYR A 315 -4.64 24.59 -3.44
C TYR A 315 -5.06 25.14 -4.81
N ALA A 316 -5.38 24.27 -5.77
CA ALA A 316 -5.83 24.68 -7.09
C ALA A 316 -7.10 25.52 -7.05
N ASN A 317 -7.94 25.33 -6.03
CA ASN A 317 -9.21 26.02 -5.85
C ASN A 317 -9.09 27.25 -4.93
N SER A 318 -8.53 27.07 -3.72
CA SER A 318 -8.50 28.11 -2.68
C SER A 318 -7.33 29.10 -2.80
N ARG A 319 -6.20 28.65 -3.38
CA ARG A 319 -4.92 29.39 -3.40
C ARG A 319 -4.32 29.72 -2.03
N ASP A 320 -4.82 29.08 -0.97
CA ASP A 320 -4.31 29.27 0.38
C ASP A 320 -2.98 28.52 0.58
N SER A 321 -1.99 29.21 1.15
CA SER A 321 -0.65 28.69 1.42
C SER A 321 -0.65 27.60 2.49
N LEU A 322 -1.68 27.52 3.33
CA LEU A 322 -1.86 26.41 4.27
C LEU A 322 -1.75 25.05 3.57
N HIS A 323 -2.37 24.91 2.40
CA HIS A 323 -2.34 23.65 1.63
C HIS A 323 -0.93 23.30 1.16
N LEU A 324 -0.11 24.31 0.85
CA LEU A 324 1.28 24.10 0.46
C LEU A 324 2.17 23.73 1.65
N TRP A 325 1.91 24.26 2.84
CA TRP A 325 2.57 23.81 4.08
C TRP A 325 2.23 22.35 4.41
N LEU A 326 0.96 21.97 4.32
CA LEU A 326 0.53 20.58 4.49
C LEU A 326 1.10 19.68 3.40
N LEU A 327 1.28 20.21 2.18
CA LEU A 327 1.94 19.50 1.07
C LEU A 327 3.42 19.25 1.38
N THR A 328 4.13 20.21 1.98
CA THR A 328 5.49 20.00 2.52
C THR A 328 5.51 18.88 3.52
N PHE A 329 4.64 18.90 4.51
CA PHE A 329 4.55 17.85 5.52
C PHE A 329 4.27 16.47 4.88
N ALA A 330 3.25 16.36 4.02
CA ALA A 330 2.90 15.11 3.35
C ALA A 330 4.00 14.59 2.42
N GLY A 331 4.71 15.49 1.71
CA GLY A 331 5.84 15.15 0.85
C GLY A 331 7.02 14.58 1.63
N THR A 332 7.38 15.18 2.77
CA THR A 332 8.44 14.66 3.65
C THR A 332 8.07 13.28 4.19
N LEU A 333 6.82 13.09 4.63
CA LEU A 333 6.34 11.78 5.09
C LEU A 333 6.39 10.72 3.99
N LEU A 334 6.03 11.08 2.76
CA LEU A 334 6.08 10.17 1.62
C LEU A 334 7.51 9.69 1.35
N VAL A 335 8.53 10.56 1.49
CA VAL A 335 9.95 10.16 1.38
C VAL A 335 10.35 9.18 2.48
N MET A 336 9.91 9.42 3.71
CA MET A 336 10.17 8.53 4.85
C MET A 336 9.36 7.22 4.76
N THR A 337 8.34 7.17 3.91
CA THR A 337 7.50 5.99 3.67
C THR A 337 8.02 5.16 2.51
N LYS A 338 8.25 5.78 1.35
CA LYS A 338 8.70 5.11 0.13
C LYS A 338 9.32 6.10 -0.87
N ILE A 339 10.65 6.12 -0.93
CA ILE A 339 11.41 7.06 -1.78
C ILE A 339 11.05 6.91 -3.27
N THR A 340 10.88 5.67 -3.76
CA THR A 340 10.55 5.39 -5.17
C THR A 340 9.20 5.99 -5.60
N ALA A 341 8.24 6.13 -4.69
CA ALA A 341 6.99 6.81 -4.97
C ALA A 341 7.10 8.34 -4.78
N ALA A 342 7.91 8.79 -3.83
CA ALA A 342 8.05 10.19 -3.47
C ALA A 342 8.74 11.04 -4.54
N VAL A 343 9.85 10.52 -5.12
CA VAL A 343 10.67 11.28 -6.07
C VAL A 343 9.85 11.74 -7.30
N PRO A 344 9.06 10.88 -7.97
CA PRO A 344 8.19 11.32 -9.06
C PRO A 344 7.13 12.35 -8.65
N VAL A 345 6.55 12.22 -7.45
CA VAL A 345 5.51 13.14 -6.96
C VAL A 345 6.09 14.53 -6.70
N ILE A 346 7.20 14.61 -5.96
CA ILE A 346 7.86 15.89 -5.63
C ILE A 346 8.39 16.55 -6.90
N GLY A 347 9.07 15.79 -7.77
CA GLY A 347 9.57 16.32 -9.02
C GLY A 347 8.45 16.73 -9.99
N GLY A 348 7.30 16.04 -9.98
CA GLY A 348 6.14 16.41 -10.79
C GLY A 348 5.53 17.74 -10.35
N ILE A 349 5.50 18.01 -9.04
CA ILE A 349 5.08 19.31 -8.49
C ILE A 349 6.05 20.42 -8.93
N LEU A 350 7.37 20.17 -8.88
CA LEU A 350 8.39 21.08 -9.43
C LEU A 350 8.18 21.33 -10.93
N PHE A 351 7.88 20.28 -11.70
CA PHE A 351 7.67 20.36 -13.14
C PHE A 351 6.46 21.24 -13.52
N VAL A 352 5.43 21.31 -12.66
CA VAL A 352 4.31 22.26 -12.86
C VAL A 352 4.76 23.71 -12.82
N ALA A 353 5.73 24.07 -11.98
CA ALA A 353 6.26 25.44 -11.96
C ALA A 353 6.86 25.79 -13.33
N CYS A 354 7.70 24.91 -13.88
CA CYS A 354 8.30 25.07 -15.22
C CYS A 354 7.23 25.19 -16.31
N LEU A 355 6.25 24.27 -16.34
CA LEU A 355 5.16 24.30 -17.31
C LEU A 355 4.29 25.56 -17.17
N SER A 356 4.07 26.05 -15.95
CA SER A 356 3.24 27.24 -15.72
C SER A 356 3.87 28.52 -16.27
N VAL A 357 5.22 28.60 -16.26
CA VAL A 357 5.99 29.66 -16.92
C VAL A 357 5.87 29.55 -18.44
N ILE A 358 6.12 28.36 -18.99
CA ILE A 358 6.08 28.10 -20.44
C ILE A 358 4.69 28.39 -21.02
N LEU A 359 3.64 27.95 -20.33
CA LEU A 359 2.23 28.13 -20.75
C LEU A 359 1.70 29.55 -20.50
N LYS A 360 2.56 30.50 -20.06
CA LYS A 360 2.24 31.92 -19.78
C LYS A 360 0.94 32.09 -18.97
N ARG A 361 0.75 31.28 -17.92
CA ARG A 361 -0.44 31.34 -17.08
C ARG A 361 -0.40 32.55 -16.14
N LYS A 362 -1.03 33.65 -16.54
CA LYS A 362 -1.16 34.90 -15.76
C LYS A 362 -1.83 34.75 -14.36
N ARG A 363 -2.36 33.58 -14.01
CA ARG A 363 -3.14 33.34 -12.76
C ARG A 363 -2.51 32.31 -11.82
N VAL A 364 -1.28 31.89 -12.06
CA VAL A 364 -0.57 30.94 -11.18
C VAL A 364 0.53 31.71 -10.45
N ASP A 365 0.52 31.65 -9.12
CA ASP A 365 1.61 32.16 -8.29
C ASP A 365 2.83 31.22 -8.41
N VAL A 366 3.50 31.28 -9.56
CA VAL A 366 4.63 30.40 -9.88
C VAL A 366 5.71 30.47 -8.81
N LEU A 367 6.03 31.68 -8.32
CA LEU A 367 7.04 31.87 -7.27
C LEU A 367 6.68 31.13 -5.97
N LYS A 368 5.40 31.12 -5.58
CA LYS A 368 4.96 30.35 -4.39
C LYS A 368 5.13 28.85 -4.62
N ILE A 369 4.73 28.36 -5.79
CA ILE A 369 4.89 26.93 -6.13
C ILE A 369 6.38 26.55 -6.12
N ILE A 370 7.25 27.39 -6.70
CA ILE A 370 8.71 27.16 -6.68
C ILE A 370 9.21 27.12 -5.24
N PHE A 371 8.90 28.14 -4.43
CA PHE A 371 9.36 28.24 -3.04
C PHE A 371 8.97 26.99 -2.24
N PHE A 372 7.69 26.60 -2.27
CA PHE A 372 7.24 25.41 -1.54
C PHE A 372 7.76 24.10 -2.13
N SER A 373 8.01 24.04 -3.43
CA SER A 373 8.65 22.86 -4.02
C SER A 373 10.10 22.70 -3.58
N VAL A 374 10.86 23.81 -3.51
CA VAL A 374 12.20 23.84 -2.93
C VAL A 374 12.14 23.43 -1.45
N LEU A 375 11.18 23.97 -0.70
CA LEU A 375 10.99 23.61 0.71
C LEU A 375 10.68 22.11 0.89
N ILE A 376 9.77 21.54 0.09
CA ILE A 376 9.49 20.09 0.07
C ILE A 376 10.79 19.33 -0.20
N THR A 377 11.59 19.78 -1.16
CA THR A 377 12.83 19.10 -1.56
C THR A 377 13.88 19.15 -0.44
N VAL A 378 14.10 20.32 0.16
CA VAL A 378 15.08 20.52 1.23
C VAL A 378 14.71 19.74 2.48
N THR A 379 13.45 19.81 2.91
CA THR A 379 12.96 19.05 4.08
C THR A 379 13.05 17.55 3.85
N SER A 380 12.67 17.08 2.66
CA SER A 380 12.77 15.68 2.25
C SER A 380 14.22 15.18 2.18
N LEU A 381 15.12 15.97 1.59
CA LEU A 381 16.54 15.64 1.51
C LEU A 381 17.18 15.60 2.90
N SER A 382 16.79 16.53 3.77
CA SER A 382 17.23 16.54 5.17
C SER A 382 16.77 15.28 5.90
N ALA A 383 15.49 14.90 5.75
CA ALA A 383 14.97 13.66 6.32
C ALA A 383 15.70 12.43 5.78
N TYR A 384 15.99 12.38 4.47
CA TYR A 384 16.79 11.32 3.87
C TYR A 384 18.20 11.25 4.48
N VAL A 385 18.92 12.38 4.55
CA VAL A 385 20.30 12.42 5.06
C VAL A 385 20.36 12.02 6.55
N ILE A 386 19.45 12.54 7.36
CA ILE A 386 19.44 12.29 8.81
C ILE A 386 18.99 10.86 9.09
N PHE A 387 17.88 10.41 8.51
CA PHE A 387 17.23 9.18 8.94
C PHE A 387 17.49 7.98 8.04
N ILE A 388 17.59 8.16 6.72
CA ILE A 388 17.61 7.02 5.77
C ILE A 388 19.02 6.69 5.27
N LYS A 389 19.87 7.71 5.06
CA LYS A 389 21.18 7.54 4.44
C LYS A 389 22.05 6.57 5.26
N PRO A 390 22.59 5.50 4.65
CA PRO A 390 23.47 4.54 5.32
C PRO A 390 24.83 5.14 5.68
N ALA A 391 25.44 4.58 6.74
CA ALA A 391 26.81 4.91 7.11
C ALA A 391 27.80 4.47 6.00
N PRO A 392 28.95 5.14 5.84
CA PRO A 392 29.93 4.80 4.79
C PRO A 392 30.30 3.32 4.73
N ALA A 393 30.51 2.67 5.89
CA ALA A 393 30.84 1.25 6.00
C ALA A 393 29.74 0.32 5.46
N GLN A 394 28.49 0.79 5.44
CA GLN A 394 27.33 0.07 4.94
C GLN A 394 27.03 0.36 3.45
N ARG A 395 27.62 1.43 2.86
CA ARG A 395 27.27 1.91 1.50
C ARG A 395 27.62 0.91 0.39
N ALA A 396 28.67 0.10 0.57
CA ALA A 396 29.16 -0.80 -0.47
C ALA A 396 28.14 -1.86 -0.91
N SER A 397 27.05 -2.04 -0.15
CA SER A 397 25.98 -3.00 -0.46
C SER A 397 24.63 -2.35 -0.79
N TYR A 398 24.50 -1.02 -0.63
CA TYR A 398 23.28 -0.29 -1.01
C TYR A 398 23.41 0.23 -2.43
N SER A 399 22.62 -0.37 -3.33
CA SER A 399 22.26 0.09 -4.68
C SER A 399 23.00 1.35 -5.15
N ASP A 400 24.04 1.18 -5.95
CA ASP A 400 24.56 2.29 -6.75
C ASP A 400 23.43 2.74 -7.70
N PHE A 401 22.91 3.94 -7.46
CA PHE A 401 21.97 4.59 -8.36
C PHE A 401 22.78 5.13 -9.55
N SER A 402 22.99 4.29 -10.56
CA SER A 402 23.58 4.74 -11.83
C SER A 402 22.48 5.16 -12.80
N PHE A 403 22.53 6.39 -13.30
CA PHE A 403 21.83 6.76 -14.52
C PHE A 403 22.55 6.10 -15.69
N ASN A 404 22.09 4.93 -16.12
CA ASN A 404 22.57 4.31 -17.36
C ASN A 404 21.50 4.43 -18.43
N PHE A 405 21.79 5.16 -19.50
CA PHE A 405 21.03 5.05 -20.75
C PHE A 405 21.54 3.83 -21.53
N ASN A 406 21.28 2.62 -21.03
CA ASN A 406 21.76 1.41 -21.69
C ASN A 406 20.68 0.83 -22.63
N ASN A 407 21.05 0.05 -23.64
CA ASN A 407 20.07 -0.59 -24.54
C ASN A 407 19.16 -1.59 -23.81
N THR A 408 19.55 -2.03 -22.60
CA THR A 408 18.70 -2.80 -21.67
C THR A 408 17.67 -1.93 -20.94
N VAL A 409 17.93 -0.63 -20.79
CA VAL A 409 17.04 0.38 -20.19
C VAL A 409 15.94 0.82 -21.15
N PHE A 410 16.17 0.66 -22.47
CA PHE A 410 15.13 0.72 -23.52
C PHE A 410 14.35 -0.58 -23.73
N GLY A 411 14.37 -1.51 -22.76
CA GLY A 411 13.29 -2.50 -22.61
C GLY A 411 13.29 -3.64 -23.62
N ILE A 412 14.39 -4.41 -23.69
CA ILE A 412 14.35 -5.76 -24.27
C ILE A 412 14.10 -6.83 -23.17
N SER A 413 14.51 -6.61 -21.91
CA SER A 413 14.06 -7.45 -20.77
C SER A 413 12.70 -7.01 -20.20
N SER A 414 12.26 -5.77 -20.46
CA SER A 414 10.97 -5.20 -20.03
C SER A 414 10.05 -4.82 -21.19
N GLY A 415 10.06 -5.56 -22.32
CA GLY A 415 9.09 -5.38 -23.41
C GLY A 415 7.63 -5.30 -22.93
N TYR A 416 7.36 -5.89 -21.77
CA TYR A 416 6.24 -5.67 -20.85
C TYR A 416 5.80 -4.20 -20.64
N ILE A 417 6.68 -3.29 -20.20
CA ILE A 417 6.34 -1.88 -19.91
C ILE A 417 6.04 -1.13 -21.21
N LEU A 418 6.76 -1.41 -22.30
CA LEU A 418 6.47 -0.82 -23.62
C LEU A 418 5.11 -1.29 -24.16
N VAL A 419 4.82 -2.59 -24.03
CA VAL A 419 3.50 -3.16 -24.35
C VAL A 419 2.42 -2.54 -23.47
N ASP A 420 2.64 -2.39 -22.17
CA ASP A 420 1.68 -1.76 -21.26
C ASP A 420 1.48 -0.27 -21.54
N LEU A 421 2.53 0.46 -21.93
CA LEU A 421 2.45 1.84 -22.40
C LEU A 421 1.66 1.94 -23.71
N ILE A 422 1.82 1.00 -24.63
CA ILE A 422 1.11 1.01 -25.93
C ILE A 422 -0.33 0.50 -25.78
N VAL A 423 -0.60 -0.44 -24.87
CA VAL A 423 -1.89 -1.14 -24.73
C VAL A 423 -2.82 -0.48 -23.72
N VAL A 424 -2.27 0.18 -22.69
CA VAL A 424 -3.06 0.79 -21.61
C VAL A 424 -2.96 2.31 -21.64
N VAL A 425 -1.74 2.84 -21.75
CA VAL A 425 -1.49 4.29 -21.65
C VAL A 425 -1.82 5.03 -22.94
N ALA A 426 -1.34 4.55 -24.09
CA ALA A 426 -1.58 5.20 -25.36
C ALA A 426 -3.08 5.33 -25.67
N PRO A 427 -3.94 4.30 -25.47
CA PRO A 427 -5.38 4.45 -25.68
C PRO A 427 -5.99 5.49 -24.75
N MET A 428 -5.73 5.42 -23.43
CA MET A 428 -6.25 6.39 -22.46
C MET A 428 -5.81 7.83 -22.76
N PHE A 429 -4.57 8.05 -23.20
CA PHE A 429 -4.06 9.37 -23.55
C PHE A 429 -4.69 9.89 -24.84
N THR A 430 -4.80 9.02 -25.85
CA THR A 430 -5.46 9.36 -27.11
C THR A 430 -6.94 9.68 -26.85
N ILE A 431 -7.59 8.98 -25.93
CA ILE A 431 -8.98 9.24 -25.52
C ILE A 431 -9.07 10.58 -24.79
N ALA A 432 -8.33 10.78 -23.71
CA ALA A 432 -8.38 12.03 -22.95
C ALA A 432 -8.08 13.26 -23.84
N SER A 433 -7.14 13.13 -24.78
CA SER A 433 -6.83 14.20 -25.75
C SER A 433 -7.90 14.38 -26.84
N LEU A 434 -8.50 13.31 -27.37
CA LEU A 434 -9.60 13.38 -28.35
C LEU A 434 -10.93 13.87 -27.73
N LEU A 435 -11.16 13.60 -26.44
CA LEU A 435 -12.36 14.01 -25.71
C LEU A 435 -12.28 15.46 -25.24
N ARG A 436 -11.06 16.00 -25.07
CA ARG A 436 -10.85 17.39 -24.72
C ARG A 436 -11.18 18.29 -25.92
N LYS A 437 -12.14 19.21 -25.75
CA LYS A 437 -12.37 20.27 -26.75
C LYS A 437 -11.09 21.07 -26.92
N ALA A 438 -10.61 21.23 -28.15
CA ALA A 438 -9.37 21.95 -28.50
C ALA A 438 -9.28 23.39 -27.93
N ARG A 439 -10.40 23.97 -27.49
CA ARG A 439 -10.48 25.32 -26.89
C ARG A 439 -10.38 25.38 -25.35
N GLN A 440 -10.48 24.27 -24.61
CA GLN A 440 -10.46 24.31 -23.14
C GLN A 440 -9.04 24.18 -22.58
N ARG A 441 -8.62 25.18 -21.79
CA ARG A 441 -7.36 25.12 -21.04
C ARG A 441 -7.48 24.06 -19.93
N PRO A 442 -6.44 23.25 -19.68
CA PRO A 442 -6.52 22.16 -18.70
C PRO A 442 -6.64 22.76 -17.30
N GLU A 443 -7.44 22.19 -16.42
CA GLU A 443 -7.50 22.63 -15.02
C GLU A 443 -6.13 22.48 -14.36
N LEU A 444 -5.83 23.29 -13.33
CA LEU A 444 -4.50 23.22 -12.70
C LEU A 444 -4.24 21.84 -12.06
N LEU A 445 -5.26 21.19 -11.49
CA LEU A 445 -5.14 19.82 -10.98
C LEU A 445 -4.71 18.84 -12.08
N THR A 446 -5.33 18.91 -13.26
CA THR A 446 -4.95 18.08 -14.42
C THR A 446 -3.49 18.29 -14.79
N ILE A 447 -2.99 19.53 -14.73
CA ILE A 447 -1.57 19.82 -14.98
C ILE A 447 -0.69 19.16 -13.92
N PHE A 448 -1.03 19.24 -12.63
CA PHE A 448 -0.30 18.51 -11.57
C PHE A 448 -0.27 17.01 -11.82
N LEU A 449 -1.42 16.39 -12.08
CA LEU A 449 -1.51 14.94 -12.32
C LEU A 449 -0.71 14.53 -13.56
N CYS A 450 -0.84 15.26 -14.68
CA CYS A 450 -0.07 14.98 -15.89
C CYS A 450 1.43 15.18 -15.69
N SER A 451 1.86 16.17 -14.91
CA SER A 451 3.28 16.40 -14.60
C SER A 451 3.88 15.28 -13.75
N ILE A 452 3.15 14.85 -12.72
CA ILE A 452 3.58 13.73 -11.86
C ILE A 452 3.63 12.44 -12.68
N ALA A 453 2.62 12.18 -13.52
CA ALA A 453 2.62 11.04 -14.41
C ALA A 453 3.79 11.08 -15.40
N ALA A 454 4.01 12.22 -16.08
CA ALA A 454 5.11 12.36 -17.04
C ALA A 454 6.48 12.14 -16.39
N LEU A 455 6.71 12.70 -15.20
CA LEU A 455 7.98 12.49 -14.52
C LEU A 455 8.15 11.05 -14.02
N SER A 456 7.11 10.45 -13.47
CA SER A 456 7.09 9.04 -13.05
C SER A 456 7.44 8.12 -14.23
N LEU A 457 6.87 8.38 -15.40
CA LEU A 457 7.21 7.68 -16.63
C LEU A 457 8.69 7.89 -17.00
N ILE A 458 9.15 9.14 -17.12
CA ILE A 458 10.54 9.45 -17.48
C ILE A 458 11.52 8.75 -16.54
N LEU A 459 11.32 8.85 -15.23
CA LEU A 459 12.20 8.24 -14.23
C LEU A 459 12.19 6.71 -14.30
N SER A 460 11.00 6.11 -14.39
CA SER A 460 10.87 4.64 -14.53
C SER A 460 11.54 4.09 -15.80
N THR A 461 11.58 4.88 -16.87
CA THR A 461 12.22 4.50 -18.14
C THR A 461 13.71 4.85 -18.23
N SER A 462 14.23 5.71 -17.34
CA SER A 462 15.61 6.20 -17.41
C SER A 462 16.52 5.67 -16.30
N MET A 463 15.96 5.10 -15.23
CA MET A 463 16.72 4.52 -14.13
C MET A 463 16.96 3.02 -14.36
N SER A 464 18.24 2.62 -14.34
CA SER A 464 18.62 1.21 -14.23
C SER A 464 18.82 0.84 -12.78
N PHE A 465 18.21 -0.24 -12.32
CA PHE A 465 18.50 -0.82 -11.01
C PHE A 465 19.31 -2.10 -11.19
N VAL A 466 20.28 -2.32 -10.30
CA VAL A 466 21.05 -3.58 -10.21
C VAL A 466 20.15 -4.76 -9.81
N VAL A 467 18.99 -4.48 -9.23
CA VAL A 467 17.96 -5.45 -8.84
C VAL A 467 16.70 -5.18 -9.68
N ASP A 468 16.10 -6.20 -10.30
CA ASP A 468 15.07 -6.07 -11.35
C ASP A 468 13.73 -5.41 -10.94
N SER A 469 13.47 -5.15 -9.64
CA SER A 469 12.14 -4.77 -9.14
C SER A 469 11.81 -3.28 -8.95
N PRO A 470 12.74 -2.31 -8.69
CA PRO A 470 12.36 -0.97 -8.25
C PRO A 470 11.69 -0.08 -9.29
N ASN A 471 11.93 -0.34 -10.58
CA ASN A 471 11.31 0.39 -11.70
C ASN A 471 9.79 0.34 -11.68
N THR A 472 9.23 -0.76 -11.17
CA THR A 472 7.78 -0.96 -11.05
C THR A 472 7.14 0.01 -10.03
N TYR A 473 7.83 0.27 -8.92
CA TYR A 473 7.35 1.16 -7.87
C TYR A 473 7.40 2.65 -8.28
N LEU A 474 8.39 3.03 -9.10
CA LEU A 474 8.48 4.37 -9.68
C LEU A 474 7.29 4.68 -10.60
N PHE A 475 6.59 3.66 -11.09
CA PHE A 475 5.47 3.76 -12.03
C PHE A 475 4.10 3.90 -11.34
N ILE A 476 3.99 3.63 -10.03
CA ILE A 476 2.71 3.72 -9.30
C ILE A 476 2.11 5.13 -9.34
N PRO A 477 2.88 6.22 -9.10
CA PRO A 477 2.34 7.57 -9.25
C PRO A 477 1.79 7.85 -10.65
N PHE A 478 2.42 7.29 -11.69
CA PHE A 478 1.92 7.36 -13.06
C PHE A 478 0.54 6.68 -13.17
N ILE A 479 0.40 5.42 -12.72
CA ILE A 479 -0.87 4.66 -12.78
C ILE A 479 -2.01 5.47 -12.16
N ILE A 480 -1.83 5.94 -10.92
CA ILE A 480 -2.91 6.61 -10.18
C ILE A 480 -3.23 7.98 -10.81
N CYS A 481 -2.22 8.81 -11.10
CA CYS A 481 -2.43 10.14 -11.70
C CYS A 481 -3.12 10.04 -13.05
N PHE A 482 -2.68 9.08 -13.86
CA PHE A 482 -3.17 8.89 -15.21
C PHE A 482 -4.60 8.35 -15.23
N ALA A 483 -4.89 7.31 -14.43
CA ALA A 483 -6.25 6.79 -14.27
C ALA A 483 -7.22 7.86 -13.77
N LEU A 484 -6.79 8.67 -12.79
CA LEU A 484 -7.61 9.74 -12.23
C LEU A 484 -7.90 10.83 -13.27
N ALA A 485 -6.87 11.32 -13.97
CA ALA A 485 -7.02 12.36 -14.99
C ALA A 485 -7.88 11.87 -16.18
N ALA A 486 -7.59 10.68 -16.70
CA ALA A 486 -8.34 10.09 -17.80
C ALA A 486 -9.80 9.80 -17.40
N GLY A 487 -10.02 9.22 -16.21
CA GLY A 487 -11.36 8.92 -15.71
C GLY A 487 -12.24 10.16 -15.55
N ILE A 488 -11.68 11.26 -15.02
CA ILE A 488 -12.39 12.54 -14.91
C ILE A 488 -12.78 13.07 -16.30
N GLU A 489 -11.86 13.11 -17.25
CA GLU A 489 -12.13 13.61 -18.61
C GLU A 489 -13.15 12.74 -19.36
N ILE A 490 -13.05 11.41 -19.25
CA ILE A 490 -14.04 10.46 -19.79
C ILE A 490 -15.42 10.75 -19.18
N SER A 491 -15.50 10.92 -17.86
CA SER A 491 -16.75 11.17 -17.16
C SER A 491 -17.40 12.50 -17.57
N LYS A 492 -16.62 13.58 -17.62
CA LYS A 492 -17.07 14.90 -18.12
C LYS A 492 -17.61 14.81 -19.54
N TYR A 493 -16.96 14.03 -20.40
CA TYR A 493 -17.43 13.84 -21.77
C TYR A 493 -18.77 13.10 -21.84
N VAL A 494 -18.89 12.00 -21.10
CA VAL A 494 -20.11 11.18 -21.05
C VAL A 494 -21.31 11.98 -20.55
N GLU A 495 -21.13 12.85 -19.54
CA GLU A 495 -22.19 13.72 -19.03
C GLU A 495 -22.70 14.74 -20.06
N ASN A 496 -21.80 15.28 -20.90
CA ASN A 496 -22.14 16.31 -21.89
C ASN A 496 -22.94 15.80 -23.10
N TYR A 497 -23.09 14.49 -23.31
CA TYR A 497 -23.68 13.90 -24.54
C TYR A 497 -25.20 13.56 -24.44
N SER A 498 -25.95 14.23 -23.55
CA SER A 498 -27.43 14.22 -23.34
C SER A 498 -28.03 13.19 -22.35
N GLU A 499 -29.07 13.63 -21.62
CA GLU A 499 -29.37 13.22 -20.24
C GLU A 499 -30.20 11.93 -20.02
N ALA A 500 -31.06 11.49 -20.95
CA ALA A 500 -32.11 10.50 -20.64
C ALA A 500 -31.87 9.07 -21.20
N ILE A 501 -31.43 8.95 -22.46
CA ILE A 501 -31.15 7.64 -23.09
C ILE A 501 -29.77 7.14 -22.69
N PHE A 502 -28.82 8.06 -22.55
CA PHE A 502 -27.43 7.74 -22.26
C PHE A 502 -27.24 7.23 -20.83
N SER A 503 -28.02 7.65 -19.81
CA SER A 503 -27.82 7.21 -18.42
C SER A 503 -28.11 5.72 -18.18
N ARG A 504 -29.15 5.17 -18.83
CA ARG A 504 -29.47 3.73 -18.78
C ARG A 504 -28.47 2.92 -19.60
N VAL A 505 -28.08 3.46 -20.75
CA VAL A 505 -27.15 2.83 -21.67
C VAL A 505 -25.73 2.85 -21.10
N THR A 506 -25.28 3.92 -20.43
CA THR A 506 -23.96 4.01 -19.79
C THR A 506 -23.84 3.07 -18.61
N GLY A 507 -24.86 2.95 -17.75
CA GLY A 507 -24.85 1.96 -16.69
C GLY A 507 -24.71 0.52 -17.23
N LEU A 508 -25.46 0.17 -18.28
CA LEU A 508 -25.33 -1.12 -18.96
C LEU A 508 -23.96 -1.29 -19.63
N ILE A 509 -23.44 -0.24 -20.25
CA ILE A 509 -22.14 -0.20 -20.93
C ILE A 509 -20.98 -0.36 -19.95
N THR A 510 -21.05 0.27 -18.78
CA THR A 510 -20.05 0.15 -17.73
C THR A 510 -20.05 -1.26 -17.17
N VAL A 511 -21.23 -1.80 -16.82
CA VAL A 511 -21.38 -3.18 -16.36
C VAL A 511 -20.89 -4.17 -17.42
N PHE A 512 -21.23 -3.92 -18.69
CA PHE A 512 -20.79 -4.75 -19.81
C PHE A 512 -19.28 -4.69 -20.01
N GLY A 513 -18.68 -3.49 -20.01
CA GLY A 513 -17.23 -3.32 -20.14
C GLY A 513 -16.47 -4.01 -19.02
N ILE A 514 -16.94 -3.87 -17.78
CA ILE A 514 -16.39 -4.58 -16.62
C ILE A 514 -16.56 -6.10 -16.79
N GLY A 515 -17.73 -6.58 -17.18
CA GLY A 515 -18.02 -8.00 -17.38
C GLY A 515 -17.18 -8.64 -18.48
N VAL A 516 -17.02 -7.96 -19.62
CA VAL A 516 -16.13 -8.38 -20.71
C VAL A 516 -14.69 -8.39 -20.25
N GLY A 517 -14.25 -7.34 -19.55
CA GLY A 517 -12.92 -7.28 -18.98
C GLY A 517 -12.65 -8.45 -18.06
N PHE A 518 -13.53 -8.68 -17.09
CA PHE A 518 -13.45 -9.80 -16.16
C PHE A 518 -13.33 -11.15 -16.90
N PHE A 519 -14.20 -11.41 -17.88
CA PHE A 519 -14.15 -12.63 -18.70
C PHE A 519 -12.84 -12.76 -19.49
N CYS A 520 -12.38 -11.67 -20.09
CA CYS A 520 -11.11 -11.65 -20.83
C CYS A 520 -9.91 -11.86 -19.90
N GLY A 521 -9.95 -11.34 -18.67
CA GLY A 521 -8.94 -11.58 -17.64
C GLY A 521 -8.85 -13.04 -17.25
N LEU A 522 -10.00 -13.69 -17.01
CA LEU A 522 -10.07 -15.13 -16.76
C LEU A 522 -9.48 -15.94 -17.93
N LEU A 523 -9.87 -15.61 -19.16
CA LEU A 523 -9.34 -16.27 -20.36
C LEU A 523 -7.84 -16.05 -20.55
N SER A 524 -7.36 -14.82 -20.35
CA SER A 524 -5.93 -14.47 -20.40
C SER A 524 -5.13 -15.31 -19.40
N THR A 525 -5.64 -15.44 -18.17
CA THR A 525 -5.01 -16.27 -17.14
C THR A 525 -4.99 -17.75 -17.52
N PHE A 526 -6.10 -18.27 -18.05
CA PHE A 526 -6.18 -19.63 -18.56
C PHE A 526 -5.19 -19.88 -19.71
N TYR A 527 -5.03 -18.91 -20.61
CA TYR A 527 -4.10 -18.99 -21.74
C TYR A 527 -2.64 -18.94 -21.27
N LEU A 528 -2.31 -18.07 -20.31
CA LEU A 528 -1.00 -18.04 -19.65
C LEU A 528 -0.63 -19.40 -19.05
N ASN A 529 -1.62 -20.12 -18.52
CA ASN A 529 -1.42 -21.45 -17.95
C ASN A 529 -1.15 -22.51 -19.03
N TYR A 530 -1.84 -22.47 -20.17
CA TYR A 530 -1.63 -23.43 -21.26
C TYR A 530 -0.19 -23.40 -21.82
N TRP A 531 0.46 -22.24 -21.78
CA TRP A 531 1.80 -22.06 -22.35
C TRP A 531 2.94 -22.38 -21.36
N ASN A 532 2.66 -22.85 -20.15
CA ASN A 532 3.65 -23.18 -19.13
C ASN A 532 4.42 -21.94 -18.61
N PHE A 533 4.31 -21.63 -17.31
CA PHE A 533 4.76 -20.37 -16.69
C PHE A 533 6.21 -19.98 -17.00
N ASN A 534 7.10 -20.97 -17.13
CA ASN A 534 8.53 -20.75 -17.42
C ASN A 534 8.82 -20.31 -18.86
N SER A 535 7.88 -20.49 -19.80
CA SER A 535 8.06 -20.13 -21.22
C SER A 535 7.34 -18.83 -21.64
N VAL A 536 6.57 -18.24 -20.72
CA VAL A 536 5.85 -16.96 -20.87
C VAL A 536 6.82 -15.75 -20.92
N LEU A 537 8.08 -15.94 -20.53
CA LEU A 537 9.11 -14.90 -20.56
C LEU A 537 9.49 -14.39 -21.98
N THR A 538 8.95 -15.00 -23.03
CA THR A 538 9.14 -14.51 -24.40
C THR A 538 8.15 -13.38 -24.75
N PRO A 539 8.61 -12.21 -25.23
CA PRO A 539 7.75 -11.04 -25.50
C PRO A 539 6.57 -11.34 -26.43
N THR A 540 6.75 -12.23 -27.41
CA THR A 540 5.74 -12.64 -28.39
C THR A 540 4.53 -13.34 -27.76
N ARG A 541 4.75 -14.18 -26.73
CA ARG A 541 3.67 -14.93 -26.06
C ARG A 541 2.86 -14.04 -25.12
N THR A 542 3.55 -13.11 -24.45
CA THR A 542 2.90 -12.05 -23.66
C THR A 542 2.02 -11.18 -24.55
N ILE A 543 2.54 -10.72 -25.70
CA ILE A 543 1.76 -9.94 -26.66
C ILE A 543 0.46 -10.67 -27.08
N VAL A 544 0.49 -11.98 -27.32
CA VAL A 544 -0.72 -12.76 -27.65
C VAL A 544 -1.72 -12.78 -26.48
N VAL A 545 -1.25 -13.00 -25.25
CA VAL A 545 -2.07 -12.98 -24.04
C VAL A 545 -2.67 -11.60 -23.75
N THR A 546 -1.96 -10.52 -24.10
CA THR A 546 -2.39 -9.12 -23.91
C THR A 546 -3.33 -8.65 -25.03
N ILE A 547 -3.07 -9.06 -26.27
CA ILE A 547 -3.87 -8.74 -27.45
C ILE A 547 -5.21 -9.49 -27.43
N PHE A 548 -5.26 -10.72 -26.92
CA PHE A 548 -6.49 -11.51 -26.93
C PHE A 548 -7.66 -10.87 -26.16
N PRO A 549 -7.50 -10.35 -24.92
CA PRO A 549 -8.48 -9.52 -24.24
C PRO A 549 -8.90 -8.28 -25.03
N LEU A 550 -7.94 -7.60 -25.66
CA LEU A 550 -8.19 -6.38 -26.42
C LEU A 550 -8.99 -6.69 -27.69
N VAL A 551 -8.64 -7.76 -28.40
CA VAL A 551 -9.35 -8.27 -29.58
C VAL A 551 -10.72 -8.76 -29.18
N CYS A 552 -10.88 -9.58 -28.14
CA CYS A 552 -12.19 -9.99 -27.65
C CYS A 552 -13.05 -8.78 -27.23
N ALA A 553 -12.50 -7.79 -26.56
CA ALA A 553 -13.21 -6.56 -26.20
C ALA A 553 -13.61 -5.73 -27.44
N LEU A 554 -12.72 -5.62 -28.44
CA LEU A 554 -12.98 -4.93 -29.70
C LEU A 554 -13.99 -5.68 -30.58
N SER A 555 -13.85 -7.01 -30.73
CA SER A 555 -14.77 -7.89 -31.44
C SER A 555 -16.15 -7.89 -30.81
N MET A 556 -16.24 -7.96 -29.48
CA MET A 556 -17.52 -7.91 -28.77
C MET A 556 -18.12 -6.51 -28.79
N ALA A 557 -17.32 -5.45 -28.73
CA ALA A 557 -17.82 -4.10 -28.97
C ALA A 557 -18.34 -3.94 -30.41
N LEU A 558 -17.67 -4.52 -31.40
CA LEU A 558 -18.13 -4.58 -32.80
C LEU A 558 -19.42 -5.40 -32.95
N ILE A 559 -19.55 -6.52 -32.23
CA ILE A 559 -20.79 -7.33 -32.18
C ILE A 559 -21.91 -6.54 -31.50
N LEU A 560 -21.64 -5.78 -30.45
CA LEU A 560 -22.65 -4.92 -29.84
C LEU A 560 -23.07 -3.78 -30.77
N ILE A 561 -22.14 -3.19 -31.53
CA ILE A 561 -22.46 -2.21 -32.57
C ILE A 561 -23.34 -2.85 -33.64
N SER A 562 -23.04 -4.08 -34.05
CA SER A 562 -23.82 -4.80 -35.07
C SER A 562 -25.19 -5.26 -34.54
N MET A 563 -25.29 -5.68 -33.28
CA MET A 563 -26.57 -6.00 -32.62
C MET A 563 -27.43 -4.76 -32.39
N ASN A 564 -26.81 -3.60 -32.14
CA ASN A 564 -27.50 -2.33 -32.00
C ASN A 564 -27.76 -1.63 -33.36
N TYR A 565 -27.26 -2.19 -34.47
CA TYR A 565 -27.53 -1.77 -35.84
C TYR A 565 -29.03 -1.88 -36.21
N PHE A 566 -29.83 -2.59 -35.39
CA PHE A 566 -31.29 -2.64 -35.52
C PHE A 566 -32.04 -1.50 -34.79
N ARG A 567 -31.36 -0.51 -34.17
CA ARG A 567 -32.00 0.71 -33.65
C ARG A 567 -31.23 1.99 -34.02
N LYS A 568 -31.98 3.05 -34.35
CA LYS A 568 -31.58 4.38 -34.90
C LYS A 568 -30.57 5.22 -34.08
N THR A 569 -29.63 4.64 -33.35
CA THR A 569 -28.62 5.35 -32.56
C THR A 569 -27.24 5.23 -33.19
N LYS A 570 -26.70 6.33 -33.72
CA LYS A 570 -25.30 6.41 -34.17
C LYS A 570 -24.39 6.22 -32.95
N PHE A 571 -23.75 5.05 -32.85
CA PHE A 571 -22.75 4.79 -31.81
C PHE A 571 -21.46 5.55 -32.14
N ASN A 572 -20.94 6.28 -31.16
CA ASN A 572 -19.73 7.09 -31.30
C ASN A 572 -18.48 6.21 -31.07
N ALA A 573 -17.48 6.27 -31.95
CA ALA A 573 -16.18 5.59 -31.81
C ALA A 573 -15.56 5.75 -30.40
N ARG A 574 -15.82 6.89 -29.76
CA ARG A 574 -15.35 7.24 -28.41
C ARG A 574 -15.99 6.40 -27.29
N LEU A 575 -17.23 5.96 -27.46
CA LEU A 575 -17.94 5.12 -26.49
C LEU A 575 -17.41 3.68 -26.50
N ILE A 576 -17.16 3.15 -27.70
CA ILE A 576 -16.53 1.84 -27.93
C ILE A 576 -15.15 1.80 -27.27
N LEU A 577 -14.41 2.89 -27.44
CA LEU A 577 -13.10 3.05 -26.89
C LEU A 577 -13.11 3.16 -25.35
N THR A 578 -14.15 3.75 -24.76
CA THR A 578 -14.38 3.75 -23.29
C THR A 578 -14.69 2.34 -22.75
N ILE A 579 -15.48 1.55 -23.48
CA ILE A 579 -15.76 0.14 -23.14
C ILE A 579 -14.49 -0.69 -23.20
N ALA A 580 -13.69 -0.53 -24.26
CA ALA A 580 -12.44 -1.25 -24.45
C ALA A 580 -11.45 -0.96 -23.31
N LEU A 581 -11.40 0.28 -22.82
CA LEU A 581 -10.58 0.64 -21.66
C LEU A 581 -11.05 -0.02 -20.36
N LEU A 582 -12.36 0.05 -20.06
CA LEU A 582 -12.92 -0.58 -18.87
C LEU A 582 -12.69 -2.09 -18.89
N ALA A 583 -12.82 -2.71 -20.07
CA ALA A 583 -12.55 -4.12 -20.26
C ALA A 583 -11.06 -4.44 -20.08
N SER A 584 -10.17 -3.67 -20.71
CA SER A 584 -8.71 -3.87 -20.62
C SER A 584 -8.20 -3.78 -19.19
N THR A 585 -8.58 -2.72 -18.46
CA THR A 585 -8.17 -2.51 -17.07
C THR A 585 -8.71 -3.58 -16.14
N SER A 586 -10.02 -3.86 -16.19
CA SER A 586 -10.64 -4.89 -15.35
C SER A 586 -10.09 -6.29 -15.66
N GLY A 587 -9.83 -6.59 -16.94
CA GLY A 587 -9.28 -7.88 -17.35
C GLY A 587 -7.83 -8.06 -16.94
N SER A 588 -7.00 -7.03 -17.07
CA SER A 588 -5.63 -7.03 -16.55
C SER A 588 -5.62 -7.29 -15.04
N TYR A 589 -6.48 -6.58 -14.30
CA TYR A 589 -6.55 -6.69 -12.85
C TYR A 589 -6.94 -8.09 -12.37
N VAL A 590 -7.99 -8.65 -12.99
CA VAL A 590 -8.43 -10.02 -12.71
C VAL A 590 -7.32 -11.01 -13.04
N ALA A 591 -6.67 -10.86 -14.19
CA ALA A 591 -5.60 -11.76 -14.61
C ALA A 591 -4.42 -11.76 -13.63
N HIS A 592 -4.04 -10.59 -13.11
CA HIS A 592 -3.02 -10.49 -12.07
C HIS A 592 -3.45 -11.11 -10.76
N SER A 593 -4.66 -10.81 -10.31
CA SER A 593 -5.13 -11.31 -9.01
C SER A 593 -5.17 -12.83 -8.92
N LEU A 594 -5.37 -13.51 -10.05
CA LEU A 594 -5.43 -14.97 -10.12
C LEU A 594 -4.08 -15.61 -10.48
N ARG A 595 -3.07 -14.82 -10.87
CA ARG A 595 -1.79 -15.32 -11.36
C ARG A 595 -1.01 -16.12 -10.31
N SER A 596 -0.87 -15.59 -9.09
CA SER A 596 -0.11 -16.25 -8.01
C SER A 596 -0.77 -17.55 -7.50
N PRO A 597 -2.09 -17.59 -7.23
CA PRO A 597 -2.80 -18.82 -6.86
C PRO A 597 -2.69 -19.92 -7.90
N LEU A 598 -2.81 -19.55 -9.19
CA LEU A 598 -2.71 -20.51 -10.28
C LEU A 598 -1.28 -21.05 -10.42
N LYS A 599 -0.26 -20.21 -10.20
CA LYS A 599 1.12 -20.67 -10.07
C LYS A 599 1.24 -21.74 -8.98
N GLN A 600 0.67 -21.52 -7.80
CA GLN A 600 0.74 -22.48 -6.70
C GLN A 600 0.10 -23.84 -7.07
N VAL A 601 -1.11 -23.83 -7.64
CA VAL A 601 -1.83 -25.05 -8.06
C VAL A 601 -1.08 -25.82 -9.15
N ILE A 602 -0.44 -25.13 -10.10
CA ILE A 602 0.33 -25.77 -11.17
C ILE A 602 1.55 -26.48 -10.62
N PHE A 603 2.31 -25.81 -9.77
CA PHE A 603 3.52 -26.38 -9.17
C PHE A 603 3.16 -27.58 -8.29
N SER A 604 2.10 -27.47 -7.47
CA SER A 604 1.63 -28.58 -6.64
C SER A 604 1.15 -29.78 -7.48
N LYS A 605 0.44 -29.54 -8.59
CA LYS A 605 -0.03 -30.61 -9.49
C LYS A 605 1.13 -31.31 -10.21
N ASN A 606 2.19 -30.58 -10.52
CA ASN A 606 3.36 -31.09 -11.24
C ASN A 606 4.45 -31.63 -10.31
N ASN A 607 4.24 -31.65 -8.99
CA ASN A 607 5.26 -31.94 -7.98
C ASN A 607 6.55 -31.13 -8.20
N TRP A 608 6.42 -29.89 -8.68
CA TRP A 608 7.53 -28.96 -8.75
C TRP A 608 7.65 -28.29 -7.39
N ASP A 609 8.86 -28.29 -6.83
CA ASP A 609 9.14 -27.48 -5.66
C ASP A 609 8.85 -26.02 -6.03
N LEU A 610 7.76 -25.50 -5.45
CA LEU A 610 7.77 -24.09 -5.14
C LEU A 610 8.88 -23.94 -4.12
N ASP A 611 9.75 -22.98 -4.34
CA ASP A 611 10.60 -22.40 -3.30
C ASP A 611 9.71 -21.66 -2.26
N SER A 612 8.60 -22.30 -1.84
CA SER A 612 7.74 -21.86 -0.77
C SER A 612 8.50 -22.13 0.51
N GLN A 613 9.36 -21.17 0.85
CA GLN A 613 9.90 -21.04 2.18
C GLN A 613 8.72 -21.14 3.14
N ASN A 614 8.63 -22.24 3.87
CA ASN A 614 7.47 -22.57 4.68
C ASN A 614 7.58 -21.79 6.01
N VAL A 615 7.42 -20.48 5.88
CA VAL A 615 7.52 -19.41 6.88
C VAL A 615 6.69 -19.74 8.11
N GLU A 616 5.46 -20.23 7.91
CA GLU A 616 4.57 -20.66 8.98
C GLU A 616 5.10 -21.89 9.73
N LEU A 617 5.64 -22.87 9.01
CA LEU A 617 6.26 -24.05 9.62
C LEU A 617 7.50 -23.67 10.44
N LYS A 618 8.35 -22.77 9.92
CA LYS A 618 9.53 -22.29 10.66
C LYS A 618 9.13 -21.44 11.88
N TYR A 619 8.05 -20.64 11.79
CA TYR A 619 7.46 -19.99 12.95
C TYR A 619 7.02 -21.01 14.01
N LEU A 620 6.26 -22.03 13.62
CA LEU A 620 5.75 -23.04 14.55
C LEU A 620 6.88 -23.82 15.24
N GLN A 621 7.96 -24.12 14.51
CA GLN A 621 9.16 -24.75 15.07
C GLN A 621 9.85 -23.88 16.12
N LEU A 622 9.90 -22.56 15.91
CA LEU A 622 10.62 -21.63 16.78
C LEU A 622 9.77 -21.05 17.91
N ASN A 623 8.44 -21.08 17.79
CA ASN A 623 7.52 -20.31 18.62
C ASN A 623 7.72 -20.57 20.13
N SER A 624 7.95 -21.82 20.54
CA SER A 624 8.09 -22.17 21.96
C SER A 624 9.34 -21.52 22.59
N ALA A 625 10.48 -21.62 21.90
CA ALA A 625 11.74 -21.01 22.31
C ALA A 625 11.67 -19.47 22.26
N LEU A 626 10.98 -18.92 21.27
CA LEU A 626 10.82 -17.47 21.13
C LEU A 626 9.90 -16.89 22.21
N GLN A 627 8.83 -17.58 22.60
CA GLN A 627 7.99 -17.19 23.74
C GLN A 627 8.78 -17.21 25.05
N PHE A 628 9.65 -18.20 25.25
CA PHE A 628 10.55 -18.21 26.40
C PHE A 628 11.47 -16.98 26.42
N VAL A 629 12.06 -16.61 25.28
CA VAL A 629 12.91 -15.41 25.17
C VAL A 629 12.08 -14.16 25.44
N GLU A 630 10.90 -14.02 24.85
CA GLU A 630 10.02 -12.86 25.03
C GLU A 630 9.67 -12.62 26.52
N MET A 631 9.43 -13.68 27.29
CA MET A 631 9.08 -13.57 28.71
C MET A 631 10.28 -13.29 29.63
N ASN A 632 11.49 -13.70 29.24
CA ASN A 632 12.68 -13.66 30.11
C ASN A 632 13.74 -12.63 29.71
N SER A 633 13.60 -12.01 28.54
CA SER A 633 14.51 -10.99 28.04
C SER A 633 13.98 -9.58 28.29
N THR A 634 14.90 -8.62 28.22
CA THR A 634 14.62 -7.19 28.36
C THR A 634 14.92 -6.46 27.06
N SER A 635 14.44 -5.23 26.92
CA SER A 635 14.73 -4.38 25.77
C SER A 635 16.20 -4.00 25.59
N PHE A 636 17.06 -4.33 26.57
CA PHE A 636 18.51 -4.11 26.52
C PHE A 636 19.29 -5.34 26.06
N ASP A 637 18.65 -6.50 26.05
CA ASP A 637 19.28 -7.74 25.66
C ASP A 637 19.56 -7.79 24.15
N VAL A 638 20.64 -8.50 23.82
CA VAL A 638 21.00 -8.82 22.43
C VAL A 638 21.09 -10.33 22.29
N ILE A 639 20.40 -10.87 21.29
CA ILE A 639 20.39 -12.30 20.97
C ILE A 639 21.19 -12.59 19.71
N ALA A 640 22.12 -13.53 19.78
CA ALA A 640 22.79 -14.08 18.60
C ALA A 640 22.18 -15.44 18.23
N SER A 641 22.36 -15.88 16.98
CA SER A 641 21.82 -17.15 16.50
C SER A 641 22.77 -17.79 15.49
N ASN A 642 22.91 -19.12 15.54
CA ASN A 642 23.60 -19.87 14.48
C ASN A 642 22.70 -20.12 13.26
N SER A 643 21.40 -19.82 13.34
CA SER A 643 20.45 -20.06 12.26
C SER A 643 20.81 -19.24 11.03
N THR A 644 20.83 -19.92 9.89
CA THR A 644 20.93 -19.31 8.56
C THR A 644 19.56 -19.10 7.92
N THR A 645 18.50 -19.62 8.54
CA THR A 645 17.16 -19.67 7.98
C THR A 645 16.12 -18.86 8.76
N ASP A 646 16.47 -18.26 9.90
CA ASP A 646 15.55 -17.49 10.73
C ASP A 646 15.10 -16.16 10.11
N GLN A 647 15.94 -15.54 9.26
CA GLN A 647 15.58 -14.39 8.42
C GLN A 647 14.84 -13.25 9.17
N GLY A 648 15.22 -12.96 10.41
CA GLY A 648 14.64 -11.88 11.22
C GLY A 648 13.43 -12.29 12.08
N LEU A 649 13.00 -13.54 12.02
CA LEU A 649 11.89 -14.08 12.79
C LEU A 649 12.07 -13.95 14.31
N ILE A 650 13.29 -14.20 14.82
CA ILE A 650 13.59 -14.05 16.25
C ILE A 650 13.26 -12.63 16.72
N ALA A 651 13.74 -11.62 15.99
CA ALA A 651 13.48 -10.21 16.26
C ALA A 651 11.99 -9.87 16.13
N ALA A 652 11.32 -10.44 15.13
CA ALA A 652 9.91 -10.17 14.86
C ALA A 652 8.98 -10.70 15.96
N VAL A 653 9.27 -11.87 16.53
CA VAL A 653 8.47 -12.44 17.63
C VAL A 653 8.85 -11.79 18.96
N THR A 654 10.13 -11.77 19.30
CA THR A 654 10.58 -11.39 20.65
C THR A 654 10.66 -9.88 20.88
N GLY A 655 10.87 -9.08 19.82
CA GLY A 655 11.19 -7.66 19.98
C GLY A 655 12.59 -7.38 20.57
N VAL A 656 13.42 -8.42 20.73
CA VAL A 656 14.82 -8.33 21.20
C VAL A 656 15.73 -8.01 20.01
N ARG A 657 16.83 -7.28 20.27
CA ARG A 657 17.80 -6.96 19.22
C ARG A 657 18.60 -8.19 18.86
N ASN A 658 18.73 -8.47 17.57
CA ASN A 658 19.61 -9.50 17.08
C ASN A 658 21.03 -8.97 16.92
N PHE A 659 22.02 -9.82 17.18
CA PHE A 659 23.41 -9.51 16.89
C PHE A 659 23.63 -9.33 15.37
N ALA A 660 23.13 -10.31 14.59
CA ALA A 660 22.94 -10.25 13.15
C ALA A 660 21.92 -11.32 12.68
N THR A 661 20.93 -10.93 11.87
CA THR A 661 19.88 -11.83 11.33
C THR A 661 20.24 -12.43 9.99
N SER A 662 19.89 -13.69 9.69
CA SER A 662 20.24 -14.29 8.39
C SER A 662 19.55 -13.68 7.15
N TYR A 663 18.65 -12.70 7.32
CA TYR A 663 17.95 -12.00 6.24
C TYR A 663 18.95 -11.16 5.42
N ILE A 664 19.46 -11.83 4.37
CA ILE A 664 20.40 -11.37 3.36
C ILE A 664 21.69 -10.79 3.99
N PRO A 665 22.78 -11.59 4.09
CA PRO A 665 24.07 -11.21 4.69
C PRO A 665 24.66 -9.88 4.17
N ASN A 666 24.23 -9.46 2.98
CA ASN A 666 24.68 -8.25 2.30
C ASN A 666 23.76 -7.03 2.46
N PHE A 667 22.53 -7.15 2.99
CA PHE A 667 21.60 -6.00 3.02
C PHE A 667 22.07 -4.89 3.96
N TRP A 668 22.79 -5.26 5.02
CA TRP A 668 23.22 -4.33 6.07
C TRP A 668 24.74 -4.09 6.11
N GLY A 669 25.45 -4.41 5.02
CA GLY A 669 26.87 -4.13 4.71
C GLY A 669 27.83 -3.84 5.87
N GLY A 670 28.91 -4.62 6.01
CA GLY A 670 29.94 -4.37 7.05
C GLY A 670 29.67 -5.05 8.40
N VAL A 671 28.85 -6.10 8.40
CA VAL A 671 28.63 -6.99 9.56
C VAL A 671 28.84 -8.47 9.24
N SER A 672 29.58 -8.78 8.16
CA SER A 672 29.93 -10.15 7.74
C SER A 672 30.56 -10.97 8.87
N ASP A 673 31.43 -10.33 9.64
CA ASP A 673 32.20 -11.00 10.69
C ASP A 673 31.27 -11.45 11.83
N ARG A 674 30.16 -10.75 12.06
CA ARG A 674 29.16 -11.14 13.08
C ARG A 674 28.52 -12.48 12.76
N TYR A 675 28.19 -12.72 11.48
CA TYR A 675 27.65 -14.01 11.04
C TYR A 675 28.65 -15.14 11.23
N PHE A 676 29.93 -14.87 10.95
CA PHE A 676 31.01 -15.82 11.18
C PHE A 676 31.11 -16.19 12.66
N PHE A 677 31.15 -15.20 13.56
CA PHE A 677 31.25 -15.46 15.01
C PHE A 677 30.05 -16.21 15.58
N GLN A 678 28.82 -15.84 15.22
CA GLN A 678 27.63 -16.52 15.73
C GLN A 678 27.51 -17.96 15.19
N SER A 679 27.83 -18.19 13.91
CA SER A 679 27.82 -19.53 13.31
C SER A 679 28.86 -20.44 13.99
N LYS A 680 30.09 -19.93 14.16
CA LYS A 680 31.19 -20.69 14.77
C LYS A 680 30.98 -20.96 16.25
N PHE A 681 30.44 -20.00 17.00
CA PHE A 681 30.08 -20.21 18.41
C PHE A 681 29.02 -21.30 18.55
N GLY A 682 28.01 -21.33 17.66
CA GLY A 682 27.00 -22.38 17.63
C GLY A 682 27.59 -23.78 17.43
N ARG A 683 28.64 -23.90 16.60
CA ARG A 683 29.33 -25.17 16.31
C ARG A 683 30.27 -25.63 17.43
N ASP A 684 31.17 -24.75 17.86
CA ASP A 684 32.35 -25.15 18.65
C ASP A 684 32.42 -24.54 20.05
N GLY A 685 31.65 -23.48 20.33
CA GLY A 685 31.60 -22.82 21.64
C GLY A 685 32.97 -22.37 22.17
N SER A 686 33.80 -21.71 21.35
CA SER A 686 35.16 -21.29 21.77
C SER A 686 35.17 -19.98 22.57
N PHE A 687 36.21 -19.77 23.40
CA PHE A 687 36.37 -18.51 24.14
C PHE A 687 36.51 -17.29 23.22
N ALA A 688 37.20 -17.42 22.08
CA ALA A 688 37.40 -16.30 21.16
C ALA A 688 36.09 -15.84 20.51
N ASP A 689 35.22 -16.78 20.15
CA ASP A 689 33.91 -16.47 19.58
C ASP A 689 32.96 -15.95 20.69
N TYR A 690 33.03 -16.52 21.89
CA TYR A 690 32.33 -16.00 23.08
C TYR A 690 32.71 -14.55 23.38
N ASP A 691 34.01 -14.23 23.46
CA ASP A 691 34.50 -12.88 23.73
C ASP A 691 34.01 -11.90 22.66
N SER A 692 34.08 -12.29 21.38
CA SER A 692 33.57 -11.48 20.26
C SER A 692 32.06 -11.22 20.37
N LEU A 693 31.26 -12.21 20.76
CA LEU A 693 29.83 -12.05 21.00
C LEU A 693 29.57 -11.12 22.20
N ARG A 694 30.32 -11.25 23.30
CA ARG A 694 30.18 -10.40 24.49
C ARG A 694 30.57 -8.95 24.22
N GLN A 695 31.60 -8.71 23.42
CA GLN A 695 31.95 -7.38 22.92
C GLN A 695 30.82 -6.77 22.05
N GLY A 696 30.03 -7.62 21.40
CA GLY A 696 28.81 -7.28 20.67
C GLY A 696 27.55 -7.06 21.53
N CYS A 697 27.69 -6.98 22.85
CA CYS A 697 26.59 -6.89 23.81
C CYS A 697 25.69 -8.13 23.91
N VAL A 698 26.09 -9.28 23.36
CA VAL A 698 25.25 -10.49 23.34
C VAL A 698 25.07 -11.06 24.74
N THR A 699 23.82 -11.20 25.16
CA THR A 699 23.41 -11.76 26.46
C THR A 699 22.68 -13.10 26.31
N TRP A 700 22.07 -13.34 25.16
CA TRP A 700 21.36 -14.57 24.84
C TRP A 700 21.86 -15.16 23.52
N PHE A 701 21.77 -16.47 23.39
CA PHE A 701 22.11 -17.18 22.15
C PHE A 701 21.02 -18.19 21.83
N TYR A 702 20.50 -18.15 20.61
CA TYR A 702 19.57 -19.16 20.09
C TYR A 702 20.34 -20.17 19.24
N VAL A 703 20.19 -21.44 19.57
CA VAL A 703 20.75 -22.56 18.81
C VAL A 703 19.64 -23.19 17.99
N ASP A 704 19.72 -23.08 16.68
CA ASP A 704 18.95 -23.85 15.71
C ASP A 704 19.63 -25.22 15.53
N LYS A 705 18.98 -26.29 15.99
CA LYS A 705 19.57 -27.64 15.95
C LYS A 705 19.66 -28.18 14.53
N ASN A 706 18.83 -27.71 13.61
CA ASN A 706 18.88 -28.14 12.21
C ASN A 706 20.14 -27.66 11.48
N ASP A 707 20.74 -26.56 11.96
CA ASP A 707 21.94 -25.96 11.38
C ASP A 707 23.22 -26.39 12.14
N LEU A 708 23.13 -27.38 13.05
CA LEU A 708 24.29 -28.00 13.71
C LEU A 708 24.82 -29.16 12.86
N GLU A 709 26.10 -29.10 12.47
CA GLU A 709 26.79 -30.19 11.77
C GLU A 709 27.24 -31.33 12.72
N THR A 710 27.19 -31.12 14.04
CA THR A 710 27.64 -32.11 15.05
C THR A 710 26.73 -32.13 16.29
N ASP A 711 26.58 -33.30 16.91
CA ASP A 711 25.75 -33.57 18.11
C ASP A 711 26.35 -33.03 19.44
N ARG A 712 27.23 -32.03 19.38
CA ARG A 712 27.94 -31.54 20.58
C ARG A 712 27.01 -30.71 21.46
N ARG A 713 26.82 -31.11 22.74
CA ARG A 713 25.83 -30.54 23.68
C ARG A 713 26.37 -29.64 24.79
N SER A 714 27.65 -29.28 24.78
CA SER A 714 28.25 -28.50 25.88
C SER A 714 28.82 -27.17 25.40
N TRP A 715 28.11 -26.08 25.72
CA TRP A 715 28.57 -24.69 25.58
C TRP A 715 29.20 -24.15 26.88
N GLU A 716 29.30 -24.98 27.91
CA GLU A 716 29.98 -24.64 29.14
C GLU A 716 31.50 -24.51 28.93
N PRO A 717 32.17 -23.56 29.60
CA PRO A 717 31.66 -22.66 30.65
C PRO A 717 31.09 -21.31 30.11
N TYR A 718 30.92 -21.18 28.79
CA TYR A 718 30.63 -19.89 28.14
C TYR A 718 29.15 -19.55 28.04
N ALA A 719 28.27 -20.55 27.99
CA ALA A 719 26.83 -20.37 28.02
C ALA A 719 26.13 -21.55 28.69
N MET A 720 24.95 -21.30 29.25
CA MET A 720 24.13 -22.30 29.94
C MET A 720 22.76 -22.41 29.25
N VAL A 721 22.32 -23.64 28.97
CA VAL A 721 20.99 -23.92 28.42
C VAL A 721 19.94 -23.48 29.44
N GLN A 722 19.00 -22.63 29.02
CA GLN A 722 17.86 -22.18 29.84
C GLN A 722 16.55 -22.79 29.37
N TYR A 723 16.46 -23.07 28.07
CA TYR A 723 15.32 -23.72 27.44
C TYR A 723 15.81 -24.58 26.29
N GLU A 724 15.19 -25.73 26.08
CA GLU A 724 15.51 -26.65 25.00
C GLU A 724 14.26 -27.40 24.56
N ASP A 725 14.04 -27.49 23.26
CA ASP A 725 13.01 -28.31 22.65
C ASP A 725 13.59 -29.17 21.51
N GLU A 726 12.72 -29.77 20.70
CA GLU A 726 13.13 -30.61 19.57
C GLU A 726 13.88 -29.82 18.48
N PHE A 727 13.57 -28.55 18.28
CA PHE A 727 14.06 -27.73 17.16
C PHE A 727 15.24 -26.83 17.54
N GLY A 728 15.39 -26.47 18.82
CA GLY A 728 16.41 -25.54 19.25
C GLY A 728 16.67 -25.49 20.75
N ALA A 729 17.58 -24.59 21.12
CA ALA A 729 17.88 -24.28 22.52
C ALA A 729 18.13 -22.78 22.70
N VAL A 730 17.69 -22.23 23.83
CA VAL A 730 17.99 -20.86 24.25
C VAL A 730 19.05 -20.92 25.34
N LEU A 731 20.19 -20.31 25.08
CA LEU A 731 21.33 -20.24 25.98
C LEU A 731 21.42 -18.84 26.58
N LYS A 732 21.76 -18.79 27.87
CA LYS A 732 22.18 -17.55 28.55
C LYS A 732 23.70 -17.48 28.57
N MET A 733 24.25 -16.38 28.07
CA MET A 733 25.71 -16.18 28.03
C MET A 733 26.24 -15.99 29.45
N SER A 734 27.38 -16.61 29.76
CA SER A 734 28.01 -16.50 31.07
C SER A 734 28.61 -15.11 31.29
N ASN A 735 28.91 -14.77 32.55
CA ASN A 735 29.49 -13.48 32.93
C ASN A 735 31.03 -13.52 33.06
N LEU A 736 31.69 -14.48 32.40
CA LEU A 736 33.16 -14.58 32.40
C LEU A 736 33.82 -13.33 31.82
N VAL A 737 33.21 -12.76 30.77
CA VAL A 737 33.56 -11.44 30.21
C VAL A 737 32.44 -10.44 30.51
N LYS A 738 32.82 -9.32 31.14
CA LYS A 738 31.90 -8.20 31.40
C LYS A 738 31.50 -7.55 30.08
N LEU A 739 30.24 -7.14 29.99
CA LEU A 739 29.78 -6.36 28.85
C LEU A 739 30.54 -5.02 28.78
N PRO A 740 30.89 -4.56 27.57
CA PRO A 740 31.35 -3.20 27.34
C PRO A 740 30.40 -2.14 27.93
N SER A 741 30.92 -0.96 28.28
CA SER A 741 30.12 0.13 28.88
C SER A 741 29.19 0.84 27.89
N ASN A 742 29.31 0.55 26.59
CA ASN A 742 28.39 1.02 25.54
C ASN A 742 27.22 0.05 25.30
N CYS A 743 27.22 -1.09 26.00
CA CYS A 743 26.04 -1.87 26.31
C CYS A 743 25.40 -1.27 27.59
#